data_AF-A0A3C0UUE6-F1
#
_entry.id   AF-A0A3C0UUE6-F1
#
_cell.length_a   1.000
_cell.length_b   1.000
_cell.length_c   1.000
_cell.angle_alpha   90.00
_cell.angle_beta   90.00
_cell.angle_gamma   90.00
#
_symmetry.space_group_name_H-M   'P 1'
#
loop_
_entity.id
_entity.type
_entity.pdbx_description
1 polymer ?
#
loop_
_entity_poly.entity_id
_entity_poly.type
_entity_poly.pdbx_seq_one_letter_code
_entity_poly.pdbx_strand_id
1 'polypeptide(L)'
;MKSKQLAWLMVMFLGLSVEVLAQQKPSKQQQAELDKAVKEAEAEMAKLKDPAYINKMFDDQIKEFKAKGQATPELLREFEKARAEMLKMAKGVGAPAPTQPEEPSEPTETVASAPKPVEQPVPTNFDEVESPYSKVPSSFQFYRESEVTVETFAAFMQKKYGVQVRKQETAALPTGSKITTFQQFIEDYPVFGAYFKVRHESNGKALFASGDAFDGEMVSKVALKPSFSKEKSIQVVVSKVTTVTTAPKYEQLLVIPERLMPSFRKFQLVHQISHDDILYFVDAQSGQIVHRLNHRSFCWHSKSTDEHKAIAQVNTNYYGFQKIKTFYDKDTKEYMLSSHDTPYVVVIDTNQKVPTRSDNEWNRGEYRVKGILDAAFSGQKVVEFYQSQLGQSSFDNKGTQVGIRRVPREWKEHYRNAFWSKDHNLIYFGHINGNPLATVDIVGHEFTHGLVSYTANLLGQSESGALNEGIADMLGTAVEHWAQVKTPDWLIASEVILGGIRNMKSPKTLTDTERKGPNTYEGEFWIDTNGCVPSEENDDCGEHINSTVASHWFYLLSEGGKGTNDHKQPYNIEKGIGIQKAAKLVYQTLFSLTPYTNFERFAEATVKTAEQMFGKCATETHRVKHAWYAVGVFEDAPARCMDLTFDWTYDPEPDKAIRFYVKGDSIVSVARTEEGWVKTYSERNSAFMHIVSKDEEGVKNLTLPKNWAGTIYNKMEEIEPVMEEMNEEAL
;
A
#
# COMPACT_ATOMS: atom_id res chain seq x y z
N MET A 1 19.01 38.40 -25.47
CA MET A 1 19.62 37.16 -26.01
C MET A 1 19.56 37.14 -27.55
N LYS A 2 20.62 36.70 -28.25
CA LYS A 2 20.64 36.60 -29.74
C LYS A 2 20.00 35.29 -30.22
N SER A 3 19.24 35.37 -31.32
CA SER A 3 18.34 34.35 -31.88
C SER A 3 18.91 32.96 -32.19
N LYS A 4 20.23 32.76 -32.11
CA LYS A 4 20.87 31.46 -32.36
C LYS A 4 20.99 30.54 -31.15
N GLN A 5 20.93 31.07 -29.92
CA GLN A 5 20.87 30.24 -28.70
C GLN A 5 19.42 29.80 -28.38
N LEU A 6 18.43 30.59 -28.82
CA LEU A 6 17.02 30.18 -28.81
C LEU A 6 16.76 29.00 -29.76
N ALA A 7 17.49 28.92 -30.88
CA ALA A 7 17.39 27.81 -31.82
C ALA A 7 17.92 26.47 -31.24
N TRP A 8 18.93 26.52 -30.37
CA TRP A 8 19.47 25.31 -29.72
C TRP A 8 18.59 24.84 -28.55
N LEU A 9 18.00 25.76 -27.80
CA LEU A 9 16.96 25.45 -26.81
C LEU A 9 15.69 24.93 -27.49
N MET A 10 15.29 25.47 -28.65
CA MET A 10 14.20 24.93 -29.45
C MET A 10 14.50 23.55 -30.04
N VAL A 11 15.73 23.22 -30.44
CA VAL A 11 16.06 21.87 -30.96
C VAL A 11 16.09 20.82 -29.84
N MET A 12 16.53 21.17 -28.63
CA MET A 12 16.36 20.29 -27.46
C MET A 12 14.90 20.23 -26.98
N PHE A 13 14.14 21.32 -27.07
CA PHE A 13 12.70 21.32 -26.80
C PHE A 13 11.90 20.58 -27.89
N LEU A 14 12.31 20.59 -29.15
CA LEU A 14 11.67 19.84 -30.24
C LEU A 14 11.93 18.34 -30.13
N GLY A 15 13.01 17.92 -29.49
CA GLY A 15 13.20 16.54 -29.04
C GLY A 15 12.34 16.15 -27.83
N LEU A 16 11.92 17.12 -27.02
CA LEU A 16 11.12 16.94 -25.79
C LEU A 16 9.64 17.29 -25.94
N SER A 17 9.19 17.77 -27.10
CA SER A 17 7.79 18.16 -27.36
C SER A 17 7.06 17.26 -28.36
N VAL A 18 7.65 16.13 -28.76
CA VAL A 18 6.94 15.14 -29.61
C VAL A 18 5.81 14.41 -28.87
N GLU A 19 5.75 14.43 -27.54
CA GLU A 19 4.62 13.80 -26.81
C GLU A 19 3.52 14.76 -26.34
N VAL A 20 3.69 16.09 -26.44
CA VAL A 20 2.66 17.05 -26.02
C VAL A 20 1.76 17.51 -27.20
N LEU A 21 2.10 17.18 -28.44
CA LEU A 21 1.22 17.39 -29.61
C LEU A 21 0.55 16.12 -30.14
N ALA A 22 0.64 14.99 -29.42
CA ALA A 22 0.00 13.73 -29.82
C ALA A 22 -1.51 13.64 -29.50
N GLN A 23 -2.17 14.76 -29.19
CA GLN A 23 -3.64 14.78 -29.00
C GLN A 23 -4.44 15.16 -30.26
N GLN A 24 -3.79 15.52 -31.37
CA GLN A 24 -4.43 15.58 -32.69
C GLN A 24 -3.47 15.07 -33.76
N LYS A 25 -3.93 14.21 -34.67
CA LYS A 25 -3.10 13.70 -35.78
C LYS A 25 -2.49 14.89 -36.54
N PRO A 26 -1.16 14.99 -36.68
CA PRO A 26 -0.52 16.08 -37.40
C PRO A 26 -1.00 16.10 -38.85
N SER A 27 -1.21 17.29 -39.40
CA SER A 27 -1.48 17.43 -40.83
C SER A 27 -0.31 16.87 -41.65
N LYS A 28 -0.55 16.48 -42.91
CA LYS A 28 0.52 15.98 -43.81
C LYS A 28 1.72 16.94 -43.92
N GLN A 29 1.49 18.24 -43.70
CA GLN A 29 2.53 19.25 -43.74
C GLN A 29 3.37 19.28 -42.45
N GLN A 30 2.75 19.13 -41.28
CA GLN A 30 3.45 19.05 -39.99
C GLN A 30 4.29 17.77 -39.87
N GLN A 31 3.81 16.64 -40.43
CA GLN A 31 4.59 15.41 -40.48
C GLN A 31 5.84 15.57 -41.37
N ALA A 32 5.70 16.24 -42.51
CA ALA A 32 6.82 16.47 -43.43
C ALA A 32 7.89 17.43 -42.85
N GLU A 33 7.47 18.43 -42.05
CA GLU A 33 8.38 19.33 -41.35
C GLU A 33 9.15 18.63 -40.22
N LEU A 34 8.48 17.75 -39.47
CA LEU A 34 9.12 16.92 -38.44
C LEU A 34 10.14 15.95 -39.04
N ASP A 35 9.77 15.26 -40.13
CA ASP A 35 10.67 14.33 -40.83
C ASP A 35 11.91 15.06 -41.42
N LYS A 36 11.75 16.32 -41.82
CA LYS A 36 12.85 17.16 -42.30
C LYS A 36 13.77 17.58 -41.14
N ALA A 37 13.23 18.01 -40.01
CA ALA A 37 14.00 18.42 -38.84
C ALA A 37 14.82 17.26 -38.24
N VAL A 38 14.23 16.05 -38.21
CA VAL A 38 14.94 14.83 -37.77
C VAL A 38 16.11 14.51 -38.68
N LYS A 39 15.91 14.56 -40.01
CA LYS A 39 17.00 14.35 -40.98
C LYS A 39 18.13 15.39 -40.87
N GLU A 40 17.79 16.65 -40.59
CA GLU A 40 18.78 17.71 -40.40
C GLU A 40 19.58 17.52 -39.10
N ALA A 41 18.92 17.10 -38.02
CA ALA A 41 19.58 16.78 -36.74
C ALA A 41 20.49 15.54 -36.85
N GLU A 42 20.05 14.49 -37.53
CA GLU A 42 20.87 13.31 -37.82
C GLU A 42 22.09 13.64 -38.68
N ALA A 43 21.93 14.53 -39.67
CA ALA A 43 23.02 14.99 -40.52
C ALA A 43 24.06 15.84 -39.77
N GLU A 44 23.65 16.68 -38.81
CA GLU A 44 24.57 17.43 -37.95
C GLU A 44 25.27 16.52 -36.94
N MET A 45 24.56 15.58 -36.31
CA MET A 45 25.17 14.60 -35.41
C MET A 45 26.15 13.67 -36.12
N ALA A 46 25.97 13.40 -37.41
CA ALA A 46 26.95 12.65 -38.21
C ALA A 46 28.27 13.42 -38.40
N LYS A 47 28.24 14.76 -38.48
CA LYS A 47 29.46 15.59 -38.62
C LYS A 47 30.30 15.61 -37.34
N LEU A 48 29.67 15.44 -36.18
CA LEU A 48 30.35 15.34 -34.87
C LEU A 48 31.14 14.03 -34.68
N LYS A 49 31.16 13.15 -35.69
CA LYS A 49 32.07 11.98 -35.76
C LYS A 49 33.35 12.27 -36.54
N ASP A 50 33.44 13.40 -37.26
CA ASP A 50 34.62 13.81 -38.00
C ASP A 50 35.54 14.65 -37.08
N PRO A 51 36.74 14.15 -36.73
CA PRO A 51 37.71 14.90 -35.95
C PRO A 51 38.09 16.26 -36.56
N ALA A 52 38.06 16.41 -37.89
CA ALA A 52 38.37 17.68 -38.54
C ALA A 52 37.29 18.74 -38.28
N TYR A 53 36.02 18.33 -38.24
CA TYR A 53 34.90 19.20 -37.91
C TYR A 53 34.91 19.63 -36.45
N ILE A 54 35.16 18.69 -35.53
CA ILE A 54 35.31 18.97 -34.09
C ILE A 54 36.42 20.00 -33.87
N ASN A 55 37.60 19.78 -34.47
CA ASN A 55 38.72 20.69 -34.33
C ASN A 55 38.39 22.11 -34.80
N LYS A 56 37.79 22.23 -35.99
CA LYS A 56 37.39 23.52 -36.55
C LYS A 56 36.37 24.25 -35.67
N MET A 57 35.40 23.53 -35.11
CA MET A 57 34.39 24.09 -34.21
C MET A 57 35.01 24.73 -32.96
N PHE A 58 35.93 24.03 -32.31
CA PHE A 58 36.64 24.55 -31.14
C PHE A 58 37.58 25.71 -31.51
N ASP A 59 38.27 25.64 -32.66
CA ASP A 59 39.15 26.71 -33.14
C ASP A 59 38.36 28.00 -33.42
N ASP A 60 37.17 27.89 -34.03
CA ASP A 60 36.30 29.03 -34.32
C ASP A 60 35.75 29.67 -33.02
N GLN A 61 35.36 28.85 -32.03
CA GLN A 61 34.92 29.35 -30.72
C GLN A 61 36.05 30.02 -29.92
N ILE A 62 37.25 29.42 -29.90
CA ILE A 62 38.42 30.01 -29.24
C ILE A 62 38.80 31.34 -29.90
N LYS A 63 38.72 31.43 -31.23
CA LYS A 63 38.95 32.67 -31.97
C LYS A 63 37.91 33.74 -31.61
N GLU A 64 36.65 33.36 -31.42
CA GLU A 64 35.59 34.27 -31.00
C GLU A 64 35.79 34.76 -29.55
N PHE A 65 36.19 33.88 -28.62
CA PHE A 65 36.51 34.27 -27.24
C PHE A 65 37.70 35.23 -27.16
N LYS A 66 38.73 35.01 -28.00
CA LYS A 66 39.87 35.93 -28.10
C LYS A 66 39.45 37.29 -28.67
N ALA A 67 38.58 37.31 -29.69
CA ALA A 67 38.08 38.54 -30.28
C ALA A 67 37.22 39.38 -29.31
N LYS A 68 36.56 38.73 -28.33
CA LYS A 68 35.74 39.38 -27.30
C LYS A 68 36.48 39.69 -25.99
N GLY A 69 37.79 39.41 -25.91
CA GLY A 69 38.60 39.65 -24.70
C GLY A 69 38.26 38.71 -23.52
N GLN A 70 37.55 37.62 -23.76
CA GLN A 70 37.05 36.68 -22.73
C GLN A 70 37.93 35.42 -22.60
N ALA A 71 39.03 35.34 -23.34
CA ALA A 71 39.91 34.18 -23.38
C ALA A 71 40.92 34.20 -22.22
N THR A 72 40.46 33.90 -20.99
CA THR A 72 41.36 33.71 -19.85
C THR A 72 42.17 32.40 -20.00
N PRO A 73 43.40 32.33 -19.44
CA PRO A 73 44.23 31.12 -19.54
C PRO A 73 43.54 29.86 -19.00
N GLU A 74 42.79 29.98 -17.90
CA GLU A 74 42.00 28.89 -17.30
C GLU A 74 40.90 28.40 -18.23
N LEU A 75 40.13 29.32 -18.83
CA LEU A 75 39.02 28.99 -19.74
C LEU A 75 39.51 28.33 -21.03
N LEU A 76 40.63 28.83 -21.58
CA LEU A 76 41.26 28.22 -22.75
C LEU A 76 41.77 26.79 -22.44
N ARG A 77 42.28 26.56 -21.22
CA ARG A 77 42.73 25.23 -20.78
C ARG A 77 41.56 24.25 -20.66
N GLU A 78 40.43 24.67 -20.09
CA GLU A 78 39.23 23.83 -20.01
C GLU A 78 38.62 23.57 -21.40
N PHE A 79 38.66 24.55 -22.32
CA PHE A 79 38.23 24.35 -23.70
C PHE A 79 39.09 23.34 -24.46
N GLU A 80 40.41 23.39 -24.30
CA GLU A 80 41.31 22.39 -24.90
C GLU A 80 41.13 21.00 -24.27
N LYS A 81 40.80 20.93 -22.97
CA LYS A 81 40.46 19.67 -22.30
C LYS A 81 39.15 19.06 -22.83
N ALA A 82 38.11 19.88 -23.00
CA ALA A 82 36.84 19.45 -23.60
C ALA A 82 37.00 19.02 -25.06
N ARG A 83 37.82 19.74 -25.84
CA ARG A 83 38.21 19.36 -27.21
C ARG A 83 38.88 17.99 -27.24
N ALA A 84 39.84 17.75 -26.33
CA ALA A 84 40.54 16.48 -26.22
C ALA A 84 39.59 15.33 -25.82
N GLU A 85 38.66 15.56 -24.91
CA GLU A 85 37.64 14.58 -24.53
C GLU A 85 36.68 14.26 -25.67
N MET A 86 36.21 15.26 -26.42
CA MET A 86 35.36 15.02 -27.59
C MET A 86 36.09 14.30 -28.71
N LEU A 87 37.35 14.63 -28.98
CA LEU A 87 38.18 13.90 -29.93
C LEU A 87 38.46 12.47 -29.46
N LYS A 88 38.54 12.24 -28.14
CA LYS A 88 38.69 10.91 -27.53
C LYS A 88 37.40 10.11 -27.64
N MET A 89 36.23 10.72 -27.45
CA MET A 89 34.94 10.08 -27.68
C MET A 89 34.73 9.74 -29.17
N ALA A 90 35.20 10.61 -30.08
CA ALA A 90 35.22 10.33 -31.51
C ALA A 90 36.21 9.19 -31.90
N LYS A 91 37.20 8.87 -31.05
CA LYS A 91 38.24 7.85 -31.30
C LYS A 91 38.15 6.58 -30.43
N GLY A 92 37.27 6.50 -29.45
CA GLY A 92 37.39 5.52 -28.35
C GLY A 92 36.63 4.20 -28.51
N VAL A 93 37.29 3.18 -29.08
CA VAL A 93 37.24 1.79 -28.59
C VAL A 93 38.68 1.41 -28.18
N GLY A 94 38.94 1.20 -26.87
CA GLY A 94 40.08 0.40 -26.36
C GLY A 94 41.22 1.09 -25.56
N ALA A 95 41.15 0.94 -24.22
CA ALA A 95 42.24 0.73 -23.20
C ALA A 95 43.43 1.74 -23.03
N PRO A 96 44.32 1.60 -22.00
CA PRO A 96 44.22 2.24 -20.67
C PRO A 96 45.40 3.19 -20.29
N ALA A 97 45.31 3.77 -19.08
CA ALA A 97 46.07 4.91 -18.52
C ALA A 97 47.59 4.73 -18.26
N PRO A 98 48.33 5.85 -18.07
CA PRO A 98 49.54 5.87 -17.24
C PRO A 98 49.56 6.94 -16.13
N THR A 99 50.53 6.72 -15.24
CA THR A 99 50.81 7.15 -13.85
C THR A 99 51.39 8.57 -13.64
N GLN A 100 51.32 9.04 -12.38
CA GLN A 100 51.97 10.25 -11.80
C GLN A 100 53.51 10.25 -11.90
N PRO A 101 54.13 11.45 -11.77
CA PRO A 101 55.17 11.66 -10.75
C PRO A 101 55.12 13.02 -9.99
N GLU A 102 55.97 13.08 -8.95
CA GLU A 102 56.05 13.91 -7.73
C GLU A 102 56.31 15.44 -7.85
N GLU A 103 56.02 16.15 -6.74
CA GLU A 103 56.29 17.58 -6.41
C GLU A 103 57.78 17.90 -6.11
N PRO A 104 58.13 19.22 -6.05
CA PRO A 104 58.73 19.72 -4.81
C PRO A 104 58.32 21.16 -4.34
N SER A 105 57.99 21.23 -3.04
CA SER A 105 58.24 22.21 -1.94
C SER A 105 58.04 23.75 -2.08
N GLU A 106 57.39 24.25 -1.02
CA GLU A 106 56.82 25.58 -0.65
C GLU A 106 57.73 26.83 -0.67
N PRO A 107 57.13 28.02 -0.49
CA PRO A 107 57.29 28.67 0.81
C PRO A 107 55.99 29.17 1.47
N THR A 108 56.05 29.09 2.80
CA THR A 108 55.15 29.45 3.89
C THR A 108 54.55 30.87 3.83
N GLU A 109 53.22 30.95 3.93
CA GLU A 109 52.52 32.05 4.60
C GLU A 109 51.49 31.48 5.58
N THR A 110 51.50 32.01 6.79
CA THR A 110 50.66 31.61 7.93
C THR A 110 49.18 31.89 7.66
N VAL A 111 48.41 30.84 7.38
CA VAL A 111 46.95 30.89 7.29
C VAL A 111 46.35 30.57 8.66
N ALA A 112 45.41 31.42 9.09
CA ALA A 112 44.58 31.18 10.26
C ALA A 112 43.93 29.79 10.21
N SER A 113 43.76 29.15 11.37
CA SER A 113 43.24 27.78 11.46
C SER A 113 41.95 27.61 10.65
N ALA A 114 41.96 26.68 9.69
CA ALA A 114 40.77 26.26 8.98
C ALA A 114 39.66 25.88 9.99
N PRO A 115 38.39 26.22 9.73
CA PRO A 115 37.29 25.68 10.51
C PRO A 115 37.39 24.15 10.48
N LYS A 116 37.19 23.51 11.63
CA LYS A 116 37.17 22.04 11.71
C LYS A 116 36.28 21.50 10.58
N PRO A 117 36.70 20.43 9.87
CA PRO A 117 35.83 19.76 8.92
C PRO A 117 34.53 19.43 9.64
N VAL A 118 33.40 19.94 9.13
CA VAL A 118 32.10 19.47 9.57
C VAL A 118 32.08 17.98 9.26
N GLU A 119 31.98 17.14 10.30
CA GLU A 119 31.80 15.70 10.12
C GLU A 119 30.69 15.49 9.09
N GLN A 120 31.03 14.82 7.99
CA GLN A 120 30.04 14.42 7.00
C GLN A 120 28.95 13.65 7.76
N PRO A 121 27.67 14.01 7.63
CA PRO A 121 26.60 13.24 8.26
C PRO A 121 26.72 11.82 7.73
N VAL A 122 26.90 10.87 8.65
CA VAL A 122 26.86 9.44 8.35
C VAL A 122 25.59 9.21 7.55
N PRO A 123 25.65 8.60 6.35
CA PRO A 123 24.45 8.24 5.60
C PRO A 123 23.50 7.52 6.56
N THR A 124 22.26 7.99 6.68
CA THR A 124 21.27 7.25 7.45
C THR A 124 21.06 5.93 6.72
N ASN A 125 21.50 4.82 7.33
CA ASN A 125 21.39 3.48 6.72
C ASN A 125 19.92 2.99 6.65
N PHE A 126 18.97 3.86 6.97
CA PHE A 126 17.53 3.62 6.93
C PHE A 126 16.74 4.94 6.95
N ASP A 127 15.53 4.93 6.38
CA ASP A 127 14.57 6.03 6.44
C ASP A 127 13.41 5.71 7.37
N GLU A 128 12.75 6.77 7.86
CA GLU A 128 11.67 6.71 8.85
C GLU A 128 10.46 7.51 8.38
N VAL A 129 9.28 6.91 8.51
CA VAL A 129 8.00 7.59 8.28
C VAL A 129 7.38 7.94 9.62
N GLU A 130 7.07 9.20 9.83
CA GLU A 130 6.46 9.66 11.08
C GLU A 130 5.13 8.95 11.32
N SER A 131 4.87 8.62 12.59
CA SER A 131 3.57 8.09 12.98
C SER A 131 2.65 9.25 13.38
N PRO A 132 1.39 9.28 12.91
CA PRO A 132 0.40 10.23 13.42
C PRO A 132 0.01 9.93 14.87
N TYR A 133 0.48 8.82 15.45
CA TYR A 133 0.02 8.30 16.74
C TYR A 133 1.07 8.34 17.85
N SER A 134 2.36 8.52 17.54
CA SER A 134 3.46 8.52 18.51
C SER A 134 4.74 9.11 17.92
N LYS A 135 5.70 9.47 18.77
CA LYS A 135 7.07 9.80 18.37
C LYS A 135 7.83 8.60 17.77
N VAL A 136 7.31 7.38 17.89
CA VAL A 136 7.90 6.20 17.23
C VAL A 136 7.44 6.16 15.76
N PRO A 137 8.36 6.12 14.78
CA PRO A 137 8.02 6.05 13.36
C PRO A 137 7.11 4.88 13.03
N SER A 138 6.14 5.05 12.14
CA SER A 138 5.24 3.97 11.73
C SER A 138 5.82 3.06 10.65
N SER A 139 6.91 3.46 10.01
CA SER A 139 7.68 2.54 9.17
C SER A 139 9.15 2.90 9.07
N PHE A 140 9.93 1.89 8.68
CA PHE A 140 11.37 1.95 8.48
C PHE A 140 11.73 1.30 7.16
N GLN A 141 12.46 2.00 6.31
CA GLN A 141 13.08 1.42 5.11
C GLN A 141 14.56 1.19 5.39
N PHE A 142 15.03 -0.07 5.40
CA PHE A 142 16.42 -0.39 5.67
C PHE A 142 17.22 -0.51 4.38
N TYR A 143 18.37 0.16 4.31
CA TYR A 143 19.26 0.13 3.15
C TYR A 143 20.30 -0.99 3.23
N ARG A 144 21.06 -1.19 2.15
CA ARG A 144 22.03 -2.30 2.05
C ARG A 144 23.12 -2.21 3.13
N GLU A 145 23.42 -1.02 3.59
CA GLU A 145 24.42 -0.69 4.60
C GLU A 145 23.85 -0.85 6.03
N SER A 146 22.54 -1.08 6.18
CA SER A 146 21.93 -1.35 7.48
C SER A 146 22.39 -2.67 8.06
N GLU A 147 22.81 -2.63 9.32
CA GLU A 147 23.13 -3.80 10.14
C GLU A 147 21.90 -4.31 10.92
N VAL A 148 20.73 -3.67 10.75
CA VAL A 148 19.51 -4.13 11.41
C VAL A 148 19.06 -5.44 10.77
N THR A 149 18.92 -6.45 11.62
CA THR A 149 18.39 -7.77 11.29
C THR A 149 17.12 -8.00 12.09
N VAL A 150 16.36 -9.02 11.73
CA VAL A 150 15.22 -9.47 12.52
C VAL A 150 15.61 -9.77 13.97
N GLU A 151 16.80 -10.32 14.23
CA GLU A 151 17.22 -10.63 15.60
C GLU A 151 17.66 -9.39 16.39
N THR A 152 18.18 -8.36 15.70
CA THR A 152 18.62 -7.11 16.33
C THR A 152 17.54 -6.02 16.35
N PHE A 153 16.40 -6.22 15.68
CA PHE A 153 15.34 -5.22 15.56
C PHE A 153 14.76 -4.80 16.92
N ALA A 154 14.53 -5.74 17.84
CA ALA A 154 14.04 -5.41 19.18
C ALA A 154 15.01 -4.51 19.96
N ALA A 155 16.31 -4.79 19.87
CA ALA A 155 17.35 -3.97 20.48
C ALA A 155 17.46 -2.59 19.81
N PHE A 156 17.29 -2.53 18.48
CA PHE A 156 17.21 -1.28 17.73
C PHE A 156 16.06 -0.40 18.22
N MET A 157 14.85 -0.95 18.33
CA MET A 157 13.66 -0.23 18.83
C MET A 157 13.85 0.25 20.27
N GLN A 158 14.37 -0.60 21.16
CA GLN A 158 14.63 -0.21 22.55
C GLN A 158 15.68 0.90 22.64
N LYS A 159 16.78 0.80 21.88
CA LYS A 159 17.88 1.75 21.93
C LYS A 159 17.50 3.12 21.36
N LYS A 160 16.78 3.14 20.23
CA LYS A 160 16.44 4.39 19.53
C LYS A 160 15.18 5.05 20.08
N TYR A 161 14.18 4.26 20.46
CA TYR A 161 12.83 4.74 20.80
C TYR A 161 12.40 4.44 22.24
N GLY A 162 13.22 3.70 22.99
CA GLY A 162 12.86 3.30 24.36
C GLY A 162 11.69 2.30 24.42
N VAL A 163 11.27 1.71 23.30
CA VAL A 163 10.14 0.78 23.25
C VAL A 163 10.58 -0.68 23.30
N GLN A 164 9.97 -1.42 24.21
CA GLN A 164 10.19 -2.86 24.33
C GLN A 164 9.28 -3.59 23.36
N VAL A 165 9.86 -4.24 22.35
CA VAL A 165 9.14 -5.13 21.44
C VAL A 165 9.68 -6.55 21.54
N ARG A 166 8.80 -7.55 21.47
CA ARG A 166 9.16 -8.96 21.54
C ARG A 166 8.73 -9.67 20.27
N LYS A 167 9.66 -10.44 19.67
CA LYS A 167 9.43 -11.25 18.47
C LYS A 167 8.30 -12.24 18.71
N GLN A 168 7.39 -12.34 17.74
CA GLN A 168 6.25 -13.26 17.71
C GLN A 168 6.45 -14.26 16.56
N GLU A 169 5.47 -14.37 15.67
CA GLU A 169 5.48 -15.28 14.53
C GLU A 169 6.33 -14.76 13.36
N THR A 170 6.74 -15.70 12.51
CA THR A 170 7.41 -15.41 11.23
C THR A 170 6.68 -16.14 10.11
N ALA A 171 6.20 -15.40 9.13
CA ALA A 171 5.55 -15.91 7.94
C ALA A 171 6.50 -15.83 6.73
N ALA A 172 6.56 -16.90 5.92
CA ALA A 172 7.25 -16.86 4.64
C ALA A 172 6.34 -16.25 3.59
N LEU A 173 6.87 -15.32 2.78
CA LEU A 173 6.15 -14.76 1.65
C LEU A 173 6.47 -15.54 0.36
N PRO A 174 5.53 -15.62 -0.59
CA PRO A 174 5.77 -16.23 -1.91
C PRO A 174 6.92 -15.59 -2.70
N THR A 175 7.33 -14.38 -2.34
CA THR A 175 8.46 -13.64 -2.93
C THR A 175 9.83 -14.13 -2.43
N GLY A 176 9.89 -15.09 -1.50
CA GLY A 176 11.12 -15.63 -0.91
C GLY A 176 11.64 -14.86 0.32
N SER A 177 11.14 -13.64 0.54
CA SER A 177 11.34 -12.91 1.80
C SER A 177 10.44 -13.44 2.91
N LYS A 178 10.75 -13.09 4.17
CA LYS A 178 9.94 -13.43 5.35
C LYS A 178 9.44 -12.15 6.02
N ILE A 179 8.35 -12.25 6.76
CA ILE A 179 7.86 -11.19 7.64
C ILE A 179 7.81 -11.74 9.06
N THR A 180 8.38 -11.02 10.01
CA THR A 180 8.33 -11.32 11.43
C THR A 180 7.56 -10.24 12.17
N THR A 181 6.58 -10.64 12.97
CA THR A 181 5.79 -9.72 13.81
C THR A 181 6.50 -9.51 15.15
N PHE A 182 6.51 -8.27 15.64
CA PHE A 182 7.06 -7.85 16.93
C PHE A 182 5.97 -7.11 17.70
N GLN A 183 5.56 -7.64 18.85
CA GLN A 183 4.54 -7.04 19.71
C GLN A 183 5.19 -6.12 20.74
N GLN A 184 4.67 -4.90 20.92
CA GLN A 184 5.11 -4.00 21.97
C GLN A 184 4.59 -4.44 23.35
N PHE A 185 5.42 -4.27 24.38
CA PHE A 185 5.10 -4.45 25.78
C PHE A 185 5.42 -3.20 26.61
N ILE A 186 4.64 -2.99 27.67
CA ILE A 186 4.97 -2.10 28.79
C ILE A 186 5.09 -3.00 30.01
N GLU A 187 6.31 -3.09 30.57
CA GLU A 187 6.66 -4.15 31.51
C GLU A 187 6.33 -5.53 30.89
N ASP A 188 5.33 -6.23 31.42
CA ASP A 188 4.87 -7.53 30.93
C ASP A 188 3.50 -7.47 30.24
N TYR A 189 2.91 -6.29 30.08
CA TYR A 189 1.60 -6.12 29.46
C TYR A 189 1.73 -5.80 27.98
N PRO A 190 1.10 -6.58 27.08
CA PRO A 190 1.08 -6.24 25.67
C PRO A 190 0.28 -4.95 25.45
N VAL A 191 0.68 -4.18 24.44
CA VAL A 191 -0.03 -2.95 24.05
C VAL A 191 -0.89 -3.22 22.82
N PHE A 192 -2.19 -3.00 22.92
CA PHE A 192 -3.14 -3.41 21.88
C PHE A 192 -2.90 -2.70 20.54
N GLY A 193 -2.75 -3.51 19.49
CA GLY A 193 -2.49 -3.04 18.12
C GLY A 193 -1.13 -2.37 17.93
N ALA A 194 -0.28 -2.35 18.95
CA ALA A 194 1.10 -1.84 18.84
C ALA A 194 2.04 -2.99 18.49
N TYR A 195 2.27 -3.19 17.20
CA TYR A 195 3.24 -4.16 16.72
C TYR A 195 3.93 -3.67 15.46
N PHE A 196 5.12 -4.20 15.19
CA PHE A 196 5.86 -4.03 13.95
C PHE A 196 5.92 -5.33 13.17
N LYS A 197 5.66 -5.26 11.87
CA LYS A 197 5.90 -6.33 10.92
C LYS A 197 7.19 -6.03 10.17
N VAL A 198 8.24 -6.77 10.49
CA VAL A 198 9.57 -6.62 9.89
C VAL A 198 9.70 -7.60 8.74
N ARG A 199 9.75 -7.08 7.52
CA ARG A 199 10.13 -7.86 6.35
C ARG A 199 11.65 -8.00 6.28
N HIS A 200 12.11 -9.22 6.03
CA HIS A 200 13.53 -9.54 5.99
C HIS A 200 13.86 -10.60 4.94
N GLU A 201 15.11 -10.64 4.53
CA GLU A 201 15.66 -11.69 3.67
C GLU A 201 15.75 -13.04 4.43
N SER A 202 16.01 -14.12 3.70
CA SER A 202 16.20 -15.45 4.28
C SER A 202 17.36 -15.52 5.27
N ASN A 203 18.38 -14.67 5.10
CA ASN A 203 19.53 -14.50 6.00
C ASN A 203 19.21 -13.67 7.27
N GLY A 204 17.98 -13.15 7.42
CA GLY A 204 17.54 -12.36 8.57
C GLY A 204 17.75 -10.85 8.43
N LYS A 205 18.34 -10.34 7.35
CA LYS A 205 18.54 -8.90 7.14
C LYS A 205 17.21 -8.17 6.96
N ALA A 206 16.97 -7.14 7.78
CA ALA A 206 15.75 -6.34 7.67
C ALA A 206 15.77 -5.51 6.38
N LEU A 207 14.66 -5.51 5.66
CA LEU A 207 14.45 -4.75 4.43
C LEU A 207 13.51 -3.58 4.68
N PHE A 208 12.44 -3.85 5.43
CA PHE A 208 11.40 -2.88 5.72
C PHE A 208 10.71 -3.29 7.02
N ALA A 209 10.27 -2.34 7.82
CA ALA A 209 9.39 -2.61 8.95
C ALA A 209 8.23 -1.62 8.94
N SER A 210 7.00 -2.09 9.14
CA SER A 210 5.83 -1.23 9.26
C SER A 210 5.03 -1.60 10.51
N GLY A 211 4.45 -0.61 11.15
CA GLY A 211 3.47 -0.81 12.20
C GLY A 211 3.36 0.36 13.14
N ASP A 212 2.96 0.08 14.38
CA ASP A 212 2.71 1.11 15.37
C ASP A 212 3.35 0.71 16.70
N ALA A 213 3.99 1.66 17.37
CA ALA A 213 4.35 1.55 18.77
C ALA A 213 4.18 2.91 19.44
N PHE A 214 4.04 2.88 20.77
CA PHE A 214 3.81 4.06 21.57
C PHE A 214 5.03 4.33 22.46
N ASP A 215 5.58 5.53 22.36
CA ASP A 215 6.72 5.96 23.16
C ASP A 215 6.41 5.99 24.67
N GLY A 216 7.48 5.90 25.48
CA GLY A 216 7.38 5.82 26.94
C GLY A 216 6.70 7.02 27.61
N GLU A 217 6.72 8.21 27.00
CA GLU A 217 6.10 9.41 27.57
C GLU A 217 4.56 9.26 27.59
N MET A 218 4.00 8.77 26.49
CA MET A 218 2.56 8.52 26.36
C MET A 218 2.03 7.47 27.35
N VAL A 219 2.84 6.46 27.68
CA VAL A 219 2.42 5.33 28.53
C VAL A 219 2.90 5.43 29.98
N SER A 220 3.78 6.38 30.31
CA SER A 220 4.33 6.59 31.66
C SER A 220 3.27 6.92 32.73
N LYS A 221 2.07 7.35 32.32
CA LYS A 221 0.97 7.74 33.21
C LYS A 221 -0.02 6.60 33.48
N VAL A 222 0.21 5.41 32.94
CA VAL A 222 -0.69 4.27 33.13
C VAL A 222 -0.47 3.65 34.51
N ALA A 223 -1.54 3.49 35.28
CA ALA A 223 -1.50 2.70 36.51
C ALA A 223 -1.44 1.20 36.14
N LEU A 224 -0.24 0.63 36.17
CA LEU A 224 0.05 -0.76 35.76
C LEU A 224 -0.35 -1.82 36.78
N LYS A 225 -0.74 -1.41 38.00
CA LYS A 225 -1.26 -2.31 39.02
C LYS A 225 -2.79 -2.27 39.03
N PRO A 226 -3.50 -3.36 38.69
CA PRO A 226 -4.96 -3.37 38.65
C PRO A 226 -5.54 -3.24 40.06
N SER A 227 -6.46 -2.29 40.25
CA SER A 227 -7.24 -2.15 41.50
C SER A 227 -8.59 -2.87 41.42
N PHE A 228 -9.12 -3.01 40.21
CA PHE A 228 -10.32 -3.78 39.92
C PHE A 228 -9.92 -5.20 39.51
N SER A 229 -10.63 -6.23 39.99
CA SER A 229 -10.20 -7.62 39.78
C SER A 229 -10.77 -8.21 38.49
N LYS A 230 -10.12 -9.28 37.99
CA LYS A 230 -10.60 -10.02 36.81
C LYS A 230 -12.01 -10.58 37.03
N GLU A 231 -12.33 -11.08 38.22
CA GLU A 231 -13.64 -11.66 38.56
C GLU A 231 -14.73 -10.59 38.54
N LYS A 232 -14.45 -9.41 39.11
CA LYS A 232 -15.38 -8.28 39.07
C LYS A 232 -15.58 -7.77 37.66
N SER A 233 -14.53 -7.77 36.83
CA SER A 233 -14.62 -7.35 35.42
C SER A 233 -15.51 -8.29 34.61
N ILE A 234 -15.40 -9.60 34.82
CA ILE A 234 -16.31 -10.59 34.22
C ILE A 234 -17.76 -10.28 34.63
N GLN A 235 -18.01 -10.00 35.92
CA GLN A 235 -19.35 -9.64 36.40
C GLN A 235 -19.90 -8.37 35.75
N VAL A 236 -19.06 -7.36 35.50
CA VAL A 236 -19.46 -6.15 34.77
C VAL A 236 -19.95 -6.51 33.36
N VAL A 237 -19.20 -7.34 32.62
CA VAL A 237 -19.61 -7.78 31.28
C VAL A 237 -20.91 -8.58 31.33
N VAL A 238 -21.02 -9.55 32.26
CA VAL A 238 -22.26 -10.32 32.50
C VAL A 238 -23.46 -9.40 32.74
N SER A 239 -23.29 -8.30 33.48
CA SER A 239 -24.39 -7.38 33.79
C SER A 239 -24.86 -6.53 32.60
N LYS A 240 -24.07 -6.46 31.52
CA LYS A 240 -24.32 -5.60 30.36
C LYS A 240 -24.81 -6.35 29.13
N VAL A 241 -24.71 -7.68 29.12
CA VAL A 241 -25.13 -8.52 28.02
C VAL A 241 -26.57 -8.96 28.25
N THR A 242 -27.46 -8.71 27.29
CA THR A 242 -28.90 -8.93 27.39
C THR A 242 -29.32 -10.38 27.13
N THR A 243 -28.43 -11.17 26.51
CA THR A 243 -28.61 -12.60 26.22
C THR A 243 -27.29 -13.31 26.49
N VAL A 244 -27.23 -14.15 27.52
CA VAL A 244 -26.04 -14.95 27.82
C VAL A 244 -26.15 -16.28 27.09
N THR A 245 -25.69 -16.33 25.84
CA THR A 245 -25.56 -17.60 25.09
C THR A 245 -24.33 -18.39 25.51
N THR A 246 -23.25 -17.71 25.92
CA THR A 246 -22.02 -18.31 26.47
C THR A 246 -21.50 -17.52 27.68
N ALA A 247 -20.79 -18.14 28.62
CA ALA A 247 -20.20 -17.40 29.74
C ALA A 247 -19.05 -16.49 29.24
N PRO A 248 -18.97 -15.21 29.66
CA PRO A 248 -17.81 -14.36 29.33
C PRO A 248 -16.49 -14.98 29.82
N LYS A 249 -15.48 -14.96 28.95
CA LYS A 249 -14.16 -15.55 29.20
C LYS A 249 -13.11 -14.45 29.35
N TYR A 250 -12.28 -14.57 30.39
CA TYR A 250 -11.11 -13.71 30.54
C TYR A 250 -10.02 -14.12 29.53
N GLU A 251 -9.53 -13.16 28.75
CA GLU A 251 -8.43 -13.40 27.82
C GLU A 251 -7.10 -13.00 28.45
N GLN A 252 -6.93 -11.73 28.79
CA GLN A 252 -5.66 -11.20 29.29
C GLN A 252 -5.82 -9.81 29.92
N LEU A 253 -4.74 -9.35 30.56
CA LEU A 253 -4.56 -7.98 31.01
C LEU A 253 -3.64 -7.28 30.00
N LEU A 254 -4.02 -6.12 29.50
CA LEU A 254 -3.24 -5.42 28.48
C LEU A 254 -3.43 -3.90 28.59
N VAL A 255 -2.58 -3.16 27.87
CA VAL A 255 -2.68 -1.69 27.81
C VAL A 255 -3.35 -1.29 26.50
N ILE A 256 -4.37 -0.44 26.57
CA ILE A 256 -5.05 0.15 25.40
C ILE A 256 -4.99 1.68 25.43
N PRO A 257 -5.03 2.35 24.27
CA PRO A 257 -5.39 3.76 24.21
C PRO A 257 -6.91 3.96 24.43
N GLU A 258 -7.31 5.01 25.16
CA GLU A 258 -8.72 5.33 25.47
C GLU A 258 -9.59 5.64 24.23
N ARG A 259 -8.99 6.10 23.13
CA ARG A 259 -9.62 6.21 21.80
C ARG A 259 -8.64 5.85 20.69
N LEU A 260 -9.16 5.27 19.61
CA LEU A 260 -8.38 4.90 18.42
C LEU A 260 -8.02 6.11 17.52
N MET A 261 -8.47 7.33 17.87
CA MET A 261 -8.15 8.56 17.14
C MET A 261 -6.96 9.34 17.76
N PRO A 262 -6.19 10.11 16.97
CA PRO A 262 -4.95 10.78 17.41
C PRO A 262 -5.11 11.85 18.50
N SER A 263 -6.26 12.52 18.60
CA SER A 263 -6.39 13.79 19.33
C SER A 263 -6.77 13.68 20.83
N PHE A 264 -7.09 12.49 21.35
CA PHE A 264 -7.48 12.30 22.75
C PHE A 264 -7.04 10.93 23.27
N ARG A 265 -5.83 10.80 23.85
CA ARG A 265 -5.36 9.51 24.36
C ARG A 265 -4.87 9.58 25.81
N LYS A 266 -5.66 9.01 26.73
CA LYS A 266 -5.16 8.46 27.99
C LYS A 266 -4.95 6.95 27.78
N PHE A 267 -3.80 6.41 28.15
CA PHE A 267 -3.61 4.96 28.13
C PHE A 267 -4.19 4.36 29.40
N GLN A 268 -4.79 3.18 29.27
CA GLN A 268 -5.45 2.49 30.36
C GLN A 268 -5.05 1.03 30.38
N LEU A 269 -4.84 0.50 31.58
CA LEU A 269 -4.73 -0.92 31.80
C LEU A 269 -6.14 -1.51 31.81
N VAL A 270 -6.40 -2.52 31.00
CA VAL A 270 -7.74 -3.10 30.84
C VAL A 270 -7.73 -4.62 30.91
N HIS A 271 -8.75 -5.16 31.55
CA HIS A 271 -9.13 -6.55 31.45
C HIS A 271 -9.85 -6.77 30.12
N GLN A 272 -9.24 -7.57 29.24
CA GLN A 272 -9.90 -8.03 28.03
C GLN A 272 -10.70 -9.27 28.32
N ILE A 273 -12.00 -9.15 28.09
CA ILE A 273 -12.98 -10.19 28.33
C ILE A 273 -13.71 -10.41 27.04
N SER A 274 -13.72 -11.64 26.57
CA SER A 274 -14.47 -12.01 25.40
C SER A 274 -15.86 -12.48 25.82
N HIS A 275 -16.92 -12.12 25.09
CA HIS A 275 -18.25 -12.71 25.20
C HIS A 275 -18.97 -12.65 23.86
N ASP A 276 -19.44 -13.81 23.38
CA ASP A 276 -19.83 -14.05 21.97
C ASP A 276 -18.86 -13.40 20.97
N ASP A 277 -19.29 -12.72 19.90
CA ASP A 277 -18.36 -12.12 18.93
C ASP A 277 -17.71 -10.81 19.43
N ILE A 278 -17.81 -10.44 20.72
CA ILE A 278 -17.34 -9.14 21.23
C ILE A 278 -16.24 -9.31 22.28
N LEU A 279 -15.11 -8.64 22.07
CA LEU A 279 -14.09 -8.32 23.07
C LEU A 279 -14.49 -7.05 23.82
N TYR A 280 -14.75 -7.19 25.10
CA TYR A 280 -14.94 -6.10 26.05
C TYR A 280 -13.59 -5.74 26.69
N PHE A 281 -13.31 -4.44 26.73
CA PHE A 281 -12.16 -3.90 27.45
C PHE A 281 -12.66 -3.16 28.68
N VAL A 282 -12.40 -3.73 29.85
CA VAL A 282 -12.84 -3.20 31.14
C VAL A 282 -11.65 -2.54 31.83
N ASP A 283 -11.74 -1.25 32.14
CA ASP A 283 -10.71 -0.50 32.86
C ASP A 283 -10.39 -1.17 34.19
N ALA A 284 -9.11 -1.52 34.36
CA ALA A 284 -8.62 -2.31 35.48
C ALA A 284 -8.47 -1.49 36.78
N GLN A 285 -8.86 -0.21 36.77
CA GLN A 285 -8.90 0.66 37.95
C GLN A 285 -10.32 0.88 38.44
N SER A 286 -11.22 1.23 37.52
CA SER A 286 -12.59 1.67 37.77
C SER A 286 -13.65 0.60 37.52
N GLY A 287 -13.34 -0.40 36.69
CA GLY A 287 -14.30 -1.41 36.25
C GLY A 287 -15.26 -0.93 35.16
N GLN A 288 -15.05 0.24 34.56
CA GLN A 288 -15.87 0.71 33.44
C GLN A 288 -15.52 -0.03 32.14
N ILE A 289 -16.52 -0.37 31.32
CA ILE A 289 -16.26 -0.84 29.95
C ILE A 289 -15.86 0.38 29.12
N VAL A 290 -14.61 0.43 28.70
CA VAL A 290 -14.04 1.57 27.99
C VAL A 290 -14.00 1.37 26.49
N HIS A 291 -14.00 0.11 26.03
CA HIS A 291 -14.07 -0.19 24.61
C HIS A 291 -14.71 -1.57 24.35
N ARG A 292 -15.18 -1.78 23.13
CA ARG A 292 -15.69 -3.06 22.63
C ARG A 292 -15.20 -3.25 21.19
N LEU A 293 -14.78 -4.46 20.84
CA LEU A 293 -14.39 -4.81 19.47
C LEU A 293 -15.04 -6.12 19.06
N ASN A 294 -15.52 -6.19 17.83
CA ASN A 294 -16.00 -7.46 17.27
C ASN A 294 -14.79 -8.37 16.96
N HIS A 295 -14.62 -9.45 17.69
CA HIS A 295 -13.53 -10.41 17.54
C HIS A 295 -13.72 -11.66 18.41
N ARG A 296 -13.61 -12.86 17.83
CA ARG A 296 -13.13 -14.06 18.55
C ARG A 296 -12.74 -15.18 17.56
N SER A 297 -12.07 -16.23 18.04
CA SER A 297 -11.54 -17.33 17.22
C SER A 297 -11.68 -18.67 17.95
N PHE A 298 -12.31 -19.67 17.32
CA PHE A 298 -12.36 -21.06 17.77
C PHE A 298 -12.10 -22.02 16.59
N CYS A 299 -10.98 -22.74 16.62
CA CYS A 299 -10.60 -23.68 15.56
C CYS A 299 -11.05 -25.11 15.92
N TRP A 300 -12.06 -25.63 15.22
CA TRP A 300 -12.30 -27.08 15.22
C TRP A 300 -11.33 -27.74 14.25
N HIS A 301 -10.43 -28.57 14.76
CA HIS A 301 -9.54 -29.40 13.95
C HIS A 301 -10.12 -30.81 13.85
N SER A 302 -10.55 -31.22 12.66
CA SER A 302 -10.65 -32.65 12.33
C SER A 302 -9.73 -32.92 11.14
N LYS A 303 -8.64 -33.64 11.38
CA LYS A 303 -7.88 -34.28 10.31
C LYS A 303 -8.61 -35.57 9.95
N SER A 304 -9.27 -35.60 8.79
CA SER A 304 -9.69 -36.85 8.14
C SER A 304 -8.82 -37.01 6.89
N THR A 305 -8.11 -38.13 6.80
CA THR A 305 -7.11 -38.44 5.76
C THR A 305 -7.56 -39.53 4.79
N ASP A 306 -8.85 -39.88 4.75
CA ASP A 306 -9.33 -41.00 3.93
C ASP A 306 -9.86 -40.57 2.55
N GLU A 307 -9.40 -41.28 1.51
CA GLU A 307 -9.65 -41.03 0.09
C GLU A 307 -10.99 -41.58 -0.41
N HIS A 308 -12.13 -41.06 0.06
CA HIS A 308 -13.46 -41.42 -0.45
C HIS A 308 -14.15 -40.23 -1.12
N LYS A 309 -13.46 -39.65 -2.11
CA LYS A 309 -13.93 -38.50 -2.88
C LYS A 309 -14.89 -38.94 -3.98
N ALA A 310 -16.02 -38.25 -4.11
CA ALA A 310 -16.99 -38.44 -5.17
C ALA A 310 -17.30 -37.10 -5.86
N ILE A 311 -17.87 -37.15 -7.06
CA ILE A 311 -18.33 -35.98 -7.80
C ILE A 311 -19.84 -36.09 -7.95
N ALA A 312 -20.55 -35.04 -7.57
CA ALA A 312 -21.98 -34.90 -7.78
C ALA A 312 -22.28 -33.79 -8.80
N GLN A 313 -23.32 -33.97 -9.60
CA GLN A 313 -23.88 -32.93 -10.44
C GLN A 313 -25.06 -32.28 -9.72
N VAL A 314 -24.97 -30.99 -9.42
CA VAL A 314 -25.94 -30.24 -8.62
C VAL A 314 -26.51 -29.05 -9.37
N ASN A 315 -27.79 -28.78 -9.20
CA ASN A 315 -28.48 -27.65 -9.79
C ASN A 315 -28.54 -26.50 -8.76
N THR A 316 -27.65 -25.54 -8.93
CA THR A 316 -27.56 -24.33 -8.11
C THR A 316 -28.70 -23.35 -8.40
N ASN A 317 -28.89 -22.32 -7.58
CA ASN A 317 -29.85 -21.25 -7.91
C ASN A 317 -29.30 -20.34 -8.99
N TYR A 318 -28.02 -20.00 -8.90
CA TYR A 318 -27.42 -18.92 -9.69
C TYR A 318 -26.66 -19.39 -10.94
N TYR A 319 -26.14 -20.62 -10.92
CA TYR A 319 -25.19 -21.10 -11.91
C TYR A 319 -25.66 -22.35 -12.66
N GLY A 320 -26.93 -22.74 -12.50
CA GLY A 320 -27.51 -23.95 -13.09
C GLY A 320 -26.80 -25.23 -12.65
N PHE A 321 -26.66 -26.20 -13.56
CA PHE A 321 -26.00 -27.47 -13.28
C PHE A 321 -24.48 -27.31 -13.19
N GLN A 322 -23.94 -27.58 -12.00
CA GLN A 322 -22.53 -27.53 -11.67
C GLN A 322 -22.04 -28.85 -11.10
N LYS A 323 -20.73 -29.08 -11.16
CA LYS A 323 -20.09 -30.23 -10.51
C LYS A 323 -19.51 -29.79 -9.17
N ILE A 324 -19.78 -30.56 -8.13
CA ILE A 324 -19.16 -30.38 -6.81
C ILE A 324 -18.52 -31.68 -6.34
N LYS A 325 -17.49 -31.56 -5.52
CA LYS A 325 -16.90 -32.69 -4.80
C LYS A 325 -17.73 -32.97 -3.56
N THR A 326 -17.94 -34.25 -3.28
CA THR A 326 -18.61 -34.78 -2.09
C THR A 326 -17.76 -35.88 -1.48
N PHE A 327 -18.06 -36.24 -0.23
CA PHE A 327 -17.30 -37.24 0.50
C PHE A 327 -18.19 -38.42 0.88
N TYR A 328 -17.74 -39.64 0.64
CA TYR A 328 -18.43 -40.85 1.05
C TYR A 328 -17.83 -41.38 2.36
N ASP A 329 -18.57 -41.27 3.45
CA ASP A 329 -18.20 -41.80 4.74
C ASP A 329 -18.52 -43.31 4.80
N LYS A 330 -17.48 -44.14 4.96
CA LYS A 330 -17.61 -45.61 5.00
C LYS A 330 -18.25 -46.13 6.28
N ASP A 331 -18.12 -45.40 7.38
CA ASP A 331 -18.63 -45.82 8.68
C ASP A 331 -20.14 -45.65 8.72
N THR A 332 -20.62 -44.50 8.25
CA THR A 332 -22.06 -44.22 8.12
C THR A 332 -22.66 -44.80 6.83
N LYS A 333 -21.83 -45.11 5.82
CA LYS A 333 -22.22 -45.50 4.46
C LYS A 333 -23.06 -44.42 3.76
N GLU A 334 -22.75 -43.16 4.02
CA GLU A 334 -23.45 -42.01 3.46
C GLU A 334 -22.49 -41.04 2.76
N TYR A 335 -22.98 -40.40 1.69
CA TYR A 335 -22.37 -39.23 1.09
C TYR A 335 -22.68 -37.98 1.91
N MET A 336 -21.71 -37.08 2.03
CA MET A 336 -21.78 -35.82 2.74
C MET A 336 -21.46 -34.66 1.80
N LEU A 337 -22.10 -33.50 2.00
CA LEU A 337 -21.72 -32.24 1.33
C LEU A 337 -20.42 -31.67 1.93
N SER A 338 -19.33 -32.37 1.66
CA SER A 338 -17.98 -31.99 2.04
C SER A 338 -16.99 -32.36 0.93
N SER A 339 -16.04 -31.48 0.61
CA SER A 339 -15.08 -31.74 -0.48
C SER A 339 -13.94 -32.69 -0.10
N HIS A 340 -13.55 -32.75 1.18
CA HIS A 340 -12.39 -33.51 1.71
C HIS A 340 -11.07 -33.38 0.89
N ASP A 341 -10.89 -32.29 0.14
CA ASP A 341 -9.61 -31.87 -0.43
C ASP A 341 -9.03 -30.77 0.45
N THR A 342 -7.83 -30.90 1.02
CA THR A 342 -7.27 -29.83 1.87
C THR A 342 -6.94 -28.58 1.05
N PRO A 343 -7.49 -27.39 1.41
CA PRO A 343 -8.45 -27.12 2.49
C PRO A 343 -9.87 -27.53 2.11
N TYR A 344 -10.55 -28.29 2.96
CA TYR A 344 -11.84 -28.84 2.57
C TYR A 344 -13.01 -27.99 3.05
N VAL A 345 -14.05 -27.95 2.23
CA VAL A 345 -15.27 -27.17 2.44
C VAL A 345 -16.33 -28.09 3.00
N VAL A 346 -17.03 -27.66 4.04
CA VAL A 346 -18.18 -28.36 4.62
C VAL A 346 -19.39 -27.44 4.63
N VAL A 347 -20.53 -27.93 4.15
CA VAL A 347 -21.79 -27.17 4.23
C VAL A 347 -22.63 -27.63 5.40
N ILE A 348 -23.09 -26.68 6.20
CA ILE A 348 -23.93 -26.90 7.39
C ILE A 348 -25.32 -26.31 7.13
N ASP A 349 -26.35 -27.13 7.31
CA ASP A 349 -27.73 -26.75 7.03
C ASP A 349 -28.42 -25.98 8.17
N THR A 350 -29.70 -25.65 7.97
CA THR A 350 -30.56 -24.98 8.97
C THR A 350 -30.70 -25.74 10.28
N ASN A 351 -30.47 -27.06 10.28
CA ASN A 351 -30.53 -27.93 11.47
C ASN A 351 -29.16 -28.06 12.14
N GLN A 352 -28.18 -27.27 11.72
CA GLN A 352 -26.82 -27.25 12.24
C GLN A 352 -26.07 -28.57 12.01
N LYS A 353 -26.41 -29.29 10.93
CA LYS A 353 -25.76 -30.55 10.56
C LYS A 353 -25.21 -30.50 9.14
N VAL A 354 -24.19 -31.31 8.88
CA VAL A 354 -23.75 -31.56 7.50
C VAL A 354 -24.79 -32.46 6.83
N PRO A 355 -25.40 -32.05 5.71
CA PRO A 355 -26.34 -32.92 5.00
C PRO A 355 -25.68 -34.22 4.57
N THR A 356 -26.36 -35.34 4.83
CA THR A 356 -25.94 -36.68 4.41
C THR A 356 -27.00 -37.38 3.57
N ARG A 357 -26.57 -38.33 2.74
CA ARG A 357 -27.41 -39.08 1.80
C ARG A 357 -26.86 -40.49 1.56
N SER A 358 -27.72 -41.48 1.44
CA SER A 358 -27.31 -42.83 1.02
C SER A 358 -26.95 -42.94 -0.47
N ASP A 359 -27.40 -41.98 -1.29
CA ASP A 359 -27.04 -41.82 -2.69
C ASP A 359 -26.30 -40.49 -2.91
N ASN A 360 -25.51 -40.34 -3.97
CA ASN A 360 -24.81 -39.08 -4.25
C ASN A 360 -25.70 -38.08 -5.03
N GLU A 361 -27.02 -38.15 -4.87
CA GLU A 361 -28.01 -37.33 -5.57
C GLU A 361 -28.51 -36.19 -4.68
N TRP A 362 -28.14 -34.97 -5.04
CA TRP A 362 -28.36 -33.77 -4.22
C TRP A 362 -29.38 -32.78 -4.81
N ASN A 363 -29.92 -33.06 -6.00
CA ASN A 363 -30.88 -32.20 -6.71
C ASN A 363 -32.30 -32.23 -6.11
N ARG A 364 -32.41 -31.86 -4.84
CA ARG A 364 -33.68 -31.73 -4.12
C ARG A 364 -34.05 -30.26 -3.95
N GLY A 365 -35.34 -29.96 -4.12
CA GLY A 365 -35.86 -28.60 -3.99
C GLY A 365 -35.50 -27.95 -2.66
N GLU A 366 -35.48 -28.73 -1.57
CA GLU A 366 -35.13 -28.24 -0.24
C GLU A 366 -33.69 -27.70 -0.13
N TYR A 367 -32.70 -28.39 -0.72
CA TYR A 367 -31.31 -27.97 -0.67
C TYR A 367 -31.06 -26.78 -1.59
N ARG A 368 -31.74 -26.76 -2.74
CA ARG A 368 -31.69 -25.63 -3.66
C ARG A 368 -32.30 -24.38 -3.04
N VAL A 369 -33.56 -24.39 -2.59
CA VAL A 369 -34.22 -23.21 -2.01
C VAL A 369 -33.47 -22.65 -0.79
N LYS A 370 -32.86 -23.53 0.02
CA LYS A 370 -32.06 -23.12 1.19
C LYS A 370 -30.65 -22.60 0.85
N GLY A 371 -30.22 -22.65 -0.41
CA GLY A 371 -28.88 -22.23 -0.84
C GLY A 371 -27.75 -23.17 -0.45
N ILE A 372 -28.07 -24.42 -0.07
CA ILE A 372 -27.10 -25.42 0.38
C ILE A 372 -26.20 -25.86 -0.80
N LEU A 373 -26.76 -25.99 -2.00
CA LEU A 373 -26.01 -26.36 -3.19
C LEU A 373 -25.14 -25.22 -3.71
N ASP A 374 -25.61 -23.97 -3.60
CA ASP A 374 -24.82 -22.78 -3.92
C ASP A 374 -23.64 -22.64 -2.95
N ALA A 375 -23.88 -22.77 -1.64
CA ALA A 375 -22.82 -22.75 -0.63
C ALA A 375 -21.74 -23.83 -0.89
N ALA A 376 -22.14 -25.05 -1.26
CA ALA A 376 -21.21 -26.12 -1.59
C ALA A 376 -20.34 -25.78 -2.81
N PHE A 377 -20.97 -25.24 -3.86
CA PHE A 377 -20.30 -24.87 -5.09
C PHE A 377 -19.38 -23.66 -4.91
N SER A 378 -19.93 -22.55 -4.40
CA SER A 378 -19.22 -21.29 -4.19
C SER A 378 -18.05 -21.48 -3.23
N GLY A 379 -18.24 -22.21 -2.12
CA GLY A 379 -17.17 -22.50 -1.18
C GLY A 379 -15.99 -23.24 -1.81
N GLN A 380 -16.27 -24.26 -2.63
CA GLN A 380 -15.22 -24.98 -3.34
C GLN A 380 -14.47 -24.07 -4.31
N LYS A 381 -15.16 -23.19 -5.04
CA LYS A 381 -14.51 -22.23 -5.94
C LYS A 381 -13.64 -21.22 -5.21
N VAL A 382 -14.10 -20.70 -4.08
CA VAL A 382 -13.33 -19.79 -3.24
C VAL A 382 -12.04 -20.46 -2.78
N VAL A 383 -12.12 -21.66 -2.18
CA VAL A 383 -10.91 -22.34 -1.70
C VAL A 383 -9.97 -22.72 -2.84
N GLU A 384 -10.49 -23.18 -3.98
CA GLU A 384 -9.69 -23.48 -5.18
C GLU A 384 -8.98 -22.22 -5.71
N PHE A 385 -9.61 -21.05 -5.69
CA PHE A 385 -8.99 -19.78 -6.07
C PHE A 385 -7.83 -19.43 -5.13
N TYR A 386 -8.06 -19.40 -3.82
CA TYR A 386 -7.02 -19.05 -2.85
C TYR A 386 -5.84 -20.01 -2.91
N GLN A 387 -6.10 -21.31 -3.03
CA GLN A 387 -5.04 -22.31 -3.12
C GLN A 387 -4.26 -22.20 -4.44
N SER A 388 -4.95 -22.12 -5.58
CA SER A 388 -4.30 -22.19 -6.91
C SER A 388 -3.71 -20.86 -7.38
N GLN A 389 -4.37 -19.74 -7.08
CA GLN A 389 -3.96 -18.41 -7.57
C GLN A 389 -3.07 -17.69 -6.56
N LEU A 390 -3.32 -17.86 -5.26
CA LEU A 390 -2.63 -17.13 -4.19
C LEU A 390 -1.68 -18.01 -3.36
N GLY A 391 -1.75 -19.34 -3.50
CA GLY A 391 -0.94 -20.29 -2.71
C GLY A 391 -1.36 -20.35 -1.24
N GLN A 392 -2.57 -19.90 -0.92
CA GLN A 392 -3.10 -19.79 0.44
C GLN A 392 -3.91 -21.05 0.78
N SER A 393 -3.50 -21.79 1.80
CA SER A 393 -4.17 -23.02 2.24
C SER A 393 -5.19 -22.73 3.35
N SER A 394 -6.43 -22.39 2.97
CA SER A 394 -7.51 -21.91 3.87
C SER A 394 -7.30 -20.48 4.35
N PHE A 395 -8.20 -19.95 5.18
CA PHE A 395 -8.11 -18.59 5.71
C PHE A 395 -6.87 -18.37 6.61
N ASP A 396 -6.33 -19.43 7.22
CA ASP A 396 -5.20 -19.38 8.17
C ASP A 396 -3.88 -19.96 7.64
N ASN A 397 -3.85 -20.35 6.36
CA ASN A 397 -2.74 -21.02 5.69
C ASN A 397 -2.33 -22.38 6.30
N LYS A 398 -3.21 -23.04 7.08
CA LYS A 398 -2.95 -24.33 7.72
C LYS A 398 -3.78 -25.47 7.15
N GLY A 399 -4.55 -25.21 6.10
CA GLY A 399 -5.47 -26.19 5.52
C GLY A 399 -6.70 -26.44 6.40
N THR A 400 -7.02 -25.52 7.31
CA THR A 400 -8.18 -25.62 8.20
C THR A 400 -9.47 -25.76 7.39
N GLN A 401 -10.40 -26.57 7.89
CA GLN A 401 -11.71 -26.77 7.29
C GLN A 401 -12.44 -25.42 7.16
N VAL A 402 -13.04 -25.18 5.99
CA VAL A 402 -13.89 -24.02 5.73
C VAL A 402 -15.34 -24.44 5.85
N GLY A 403 -16.00 -24.07 6.94
CA GLY A 403 -17.42 -24.35 7.10
C GLY A 403 -18.28 -23.20 6.57
N ILE A 404 -19.29 -23.53 5.76
CA ILE A 404 -20.27 -22.58 5.25
C ILE A 404 -21.64 -23.00 5.77
N ARG A 405 -22.22 -22.15 6.60
CA ARG A 405 -23.38 -22.45 7.43
C ARG A 405 -24.56 -21.59 7.03
N ARG A 406 -25.66 -22.24 6.69
CA ARG A 406 -26.95 -21.58 6.61
C ARG A 406 -27.35 -21.12 8.01
N VAL A 407 -27.81 -19.86 8.16
CA VAL A 407 -28.23 -19.38 9.47
C VAL A 407 -29.30 -20.29 10.09
N PRO A 408 -29.26 -20.51 11.42
CA PRO A 408 -30.22 -21.37 12.08
C PRO A 408 -31.65 -20.84 11.98
N ARG A 409 -32.64 -21.73 12.10
CA ARG A 409 -34.07 -21.36 11.98
C ARG A 409 -34.50 -20.32 13.02
N GLU A 410 -33.90 -20.38 14.21
CA GLU A 410 -34.13 -19.49 15.33
C GLU A 410 -33.72 -18.03 15.06
N TRP A 411 -32.85 -17.76 14.08
CA TRP A 411 -32.36 -16.41 13.76
C TRP A 411 -33.32 -15.59 12.87
N LYS A 412 -34.60 -15.97 12.89
CA LYS A 412 -35.66 -15.59 11.94
C LYS A 412 -35.32 -16.08 10.53
N GLU A 413 -36.29 -16.68 9.84
CA GLU A 413 -36.13 -17.22 8.47
C GLU A 413 -35.74 -16.14 7.41
N HIS A 414 -35.65 -14.86 7.82
CA HIS A 414 -35.36 -13.68 7.02
C HIS A 414 -34.11 -12.91 7.45
N TYR A 415 -33.07 -13.58 7.97
CA TYR A 415 -31.79 -12.91 8.20
C TYR A 415 -31.22 -12.42 6.85
N ARG A 416 -31.17 -11.11 6.64
CA ARG A 416 -30.80 -10.46 5.37
C ARG A 416 -29.32 -10.10 5.32
N ASN A 417 -28.44 -10.99 5.78
CA ASN A 417 -27.00 -10.78 5.72
C ASN A 417 -26.21 -12.08 5.57
N ALA A 418 -24.98 -11.98 5.08
CA ALA A 418 -23.94 -12.98 5.22
C ALA A 418 -22.83 -12.38 6.09
N PHE A 419 -22.05 -13.23 6.76
CA PHE A 419 -20.92 -12.75 7.55
C PHE A 419 -19.93 -13.89 7.81
N TRP A 420 -18.65 -13.57 7.87
CA TRP A 420 -17.64 -14.40 8.49
C TRP A 420 -17.71 -14.31 10.01
N SER A 421 -17.86 -15.47 10.65
CA SER A 421 -17.67 -15.61 12.09
C SER A 421 -16.28 -16.17 12.34
N LYS A 422 -15.36 -15.28 12.73
CA LYS A 422 -14.03 -15.67 13.20
C LYS A 422 -14.15 -16.64 14.38
N ASP A 423 -15.15 -16.45 15.25
CA ASP A 423 -15.44 -17.27 16.42
C ASP A 423 -15.66 -18.71 16.06
N HIS A 424 -16.52 -18.98 15.10
CA HIS A 424 -16.82 -20.36 14.72
C HIS A 424 -15.88 -20.87 13.64
N ASN A 425 -15.06 -19.99 13.07
CA ASN A 425 -14.39 -20.19 11.79
C ASN A 425 -15.37 -20.65 10.69
N LEU A 426 -16.53 -20.02 10.66
CA LEU A 426 -17.62 -20.33 9.73
C LEU A 426 -18.04 -19.08 8.97
N ILE A 427 -18.36 -19.29 7.70
CA ILE A 427 -19.14 -18.32 6.93
C ILE A 427 -20.62 -18.60 7.20
N TYR A 428 -21.37 -17.60 7.66
CA TYR A 428 -22.81 -17.69 7.79
C TYR A 428 -23.50 -17.00 6.62
N PHE A 429 -24.60 -17.57 6.13
CA PHE A 429 -25.38 -16.93 5.07
C PHE A 429 -26.89 -16.93 5.30
N GLY A 430 -27.45 -15.76 5.03
CA GLY A 430 -28.85 -15.38 5.04
C GLY A 430 -29.57 -15.54 3.69
N HIS A 431 -30.73 -14.90 3.57
CA HIS A 431 -31.45 -14.73 2.31
C HIS A 431 -31.98 -13.31 2.18
N ILE A 432 -32.10 -12.82 0.95
CA ILE A 432 -32.84 -11.60 0.62
C ILE A 432 -33.93 -11.96 -0.38
N ASN A 433 -35.19 -11.68 -0.07
CA ASN A 433 -36.35 -11.97 -0.93
C ASN A 433 -36.43 -13.43 -1.42
N GLY A 434 -35.96 -14.39 -0.61
CA GLY A 434 -35.92 -15.81 -0.98
C GLY A 434 -34.69 -16.23 -1.79
N ASN A 435 -33.78 -15.31 -2.09
CA ASN A 435 -32.49 -15.58 -2.73
C ASN A 435 -31.39 -15.82 -1.67
N PRO A 436 -30.72 -16.99 -1.65
CA PRO A 436 -29.66 -17.28 -0.68
C PRO A 436 -28.40 -16.43 -0.89
N LEU A 437 -27.83 -15.89 0.18
CA LEU A 437 -26.59 -15.09 0.13
C LEU A 437 -25.33 -15.98 0.07
N ALA A 438 -25.28 -16.89 -0.91
CA ALA A 438 -24.22 -17.89 -1.06
C ALA A 438 -23.63 -17.92 -2.48
N THR A 439 -23.62 -16.77 -3.16
CA THR A 439 -22.99 -16.57 -4.47
C THR A 439 -21.46 -16.59 -4.34
N VAL A 440 -20.75 -16.75 -5.47
CA VAL A 440 -19.29 -16.89 -5.47
C VAL A 440 -18.59 -15.65 -4.89
N ASP A 441 -19.06 -14.46 -5.25
CA ASP A 441 -18.56 -13.19 -4.75
C ASP A 441 -18.84 -12.98 -3.26
N ILE A 442 -20.06 -13.27 -2.78
CA ILE A 442 -20.42 -13.16 -1.35
C ILE A 442 -19.60 -14.15 -0.52
N VAL A 443 -19.54 -15.42 -0.90
CA VAL A 443 -18.73 -16.41 -0.14
C VAL A 443 -17.24 -16.06 -0.22
N GLY A 444 -16.77 -15.50 -1.33
CA GLY A 444 -15.40 -14.99 -1.48
C GLY A 444 -15.12 -13.78 -0.58
N HIS A 445 -16.07 -12.86 -0.48
CA HIS A 445 -16.04 -11.71 0.43
C HIS A 445 -15.96 -12.17 1.88
N GLU A 446 -16.85 -13.06 2.32
CA GLU A 446 -16.80 -13.58 3.70
C GLU A 446 -15.52 -14.36 3.99
N PHE A 447 -15.06 -15.20 3.06
CA PHE A 447 -13.79 -15.89 3.22
C PHE A 447 -12.62 -14.90 3.35
N THR A 448 -12.67 -13.77 2.65
CA THR A 448 -11.66 -12.72 2.73
C THR A 448 -11.59 -12.09 4.11
N HIS A 449 -12.72 -11.83 4.78
CA HIS A 449 -12.70 -11.41 6.18
C HIS A 449 -11.98 -12.44 7.07
N GLY A 450 -12.20 -13.73 6.80
CA GLY A 450 -11.44 -14.82 7.40
C GLY A 450 -9.94 -14.62 7.21
N LEU A 451 -9.48 -14.49 5.97
CA LEU A 451 -8.07 -14.24 5.66
C LEU A 451 -7.51 -12.98 6.34
N VAL A 452 -8.24 -11.85 6.29
CA VAL A 452 -7.83 -10.57 6.91
C VAL A 452 -7.65 -10.76 8.40
N SER A 453 -8.57 -11.47 9.07
CA SER A 453 -8.54 -11.69 10.52
C SER A 453 -7.34 -12.50 11.02
N TYR A 454 -6.70 -13.28 10.15
CA TYR A 454 -5.48 -14.06 10.40
C TYR A 454 -4.21 -13.43 9.81
N THR A 455 -4.32 -12.26 9.18
CA THR A 455 -3.18 -11.56 8.54
C THR A 455 -3.04 -10.11 9.03
N ALA A 456 -3.75 -9.17 8.41
CA ALA A 456 -3.70 -7.75 8.76
C ALA A 456 -4.44 -7.44 10.08
N ASN A 457 -5.46 -8.24 10.38
CA ASN A 457 -6.39 -8.07 11.50
C ASN A 457 -6.89 -6.62 11.59
N LEU A 458 -7.33 -6.08 10.45
CA LEU A 458 -7.95 -4.76 10.34
C LEU A 458 -9.14 -4.66 11.30
N LEU A 459 -9.31 -3.49 11.90
CA LEU A 459 -10.44 -3.22 12.77
C LEU A 459 -11.68 -2.98 11.90
N GLY A 460 -12.83 -3.52 12.29
CA GLY A 460 -14.12 -3.24 11.63
C GLY A 460 -14.69 -1.89 12.08
N GLN A 461 -13.97 -0.80 11.81
CA GLN A 461 -14.43 0.56 12.06
C GLN A 461 -13.61 1.60 11.30
N SER A 462 -14.25 2.72 10.98
CA SER A 462 -13.63 3.88 10.33
C SER A 462 -12.88 3.47 9.05
N GLU A 463 -11.73 4.09 8.74
CA GLU A 463 -10.97 3.74 7.53
C GLU A 463 -10.44 2.30 7.52
N SER A 464 -10.07 1.75 8.69
CA SER A 464 -9.60 0.36 8.75
C SER A 464 -10.73 -0.62 8.40
N GLY A 465 -11.96 -0.33 8.85
CA GLY A 465 -13.16 -1.09 8.51
C GLY A 465 -13.47 -0.97 7.03
N ALA A 466 -13.40 0.25 6.49
CA ALA A 466 -13.57 0.49 5.07
C ALA A 466 -12.55 -0.27 4.20
N LEU A 467 -11.30 -0.39 4.65
CA LEU A 467 -10.30 -1.22 3.97
C LEU A 467 -10.60 -2.72 4.13
N ASN A 468 -11.11 -3.17 5.27
CA ASN A 468 -11.50 -4.56 5.49
C ASN A 468 -12.61 -4.97 4.50
N GLU A 469 -13.69 -4.20 4.44
CA GLU A 469 -14.80 -4.35 3.48
C GLU A 469 -14.32 -4.25 2.03
N GLY A 470 -13.49 -3.24 1.73
CA GLY A 470 -12.98 -3.00 0.39
C GLY A 470 -12.13 -4.17 -0.10
N ILE A 471 -11.21 -4.67 0.72
CA ILE A 471 -10.39 -5.84 0.37
C ILE A 471 -11.27 -7.10 0.18
N ALA A 472 -12.32 -7.27 0.98
CA ALA A 472 -13.27 -8.36 0.82
C ALA A 472 -14.02 -8.29 -0.52
N ASP A 473 -14.47 -7.10 -0.95
CA ASP A 473 -15.02 -6.87 -2.29
C ASP A 473 -14.00 -7.17 -3.40
N MET A 474 -12.75 -6.73 -3.25
CA MET A 474 -11.67 -6.95 -4.23
C MET A 474 -11.42 -8.43 -4.49
N LEU A 475 -11.23 -9.20 -3.42
CA LEU A 475 -10.88 -10.61 -3.53
C LEU A 475 -12.11 -11.48 -3.82
N GLY A 476 -13.30 -11.13 -3.31
CA GLY A 476 -14.56 -11.76 -3.71
C GLY A 476 -14.81 -11.65 -5.22
N THR A 477 -14.65 -10.44 -5.77
CA THR A 477 -14.75 -10.20 -7.21
C THR A 477 -13.66 -10.93 -7.99
N ALA A 478 -12.43 -10.99 -7.47
CA ALA A 478 -11.36 -11.75 -8.11
C ALA A 478 -11.67 -13.26 -8.20
N VAL A 479 -12.33 -13.84 -7.18
CA VAL A 479 -12.80 -15.22 -7.21
C VAL A 479 -13.85 -15.40 -8.31
N GLU A 480 -14.83 -14.51 -8.42
CA GLU A 480 -15.87 -14.58 -9.46
C GLU A 480 -15.26 -14.53 -10.87
N HIS A 481 -14.37 -13.56 -11.11
CA HIS A 481 -13.65 -13.39 -12.38
C HIS A 481 -12.75 -14.58 -12.74
N TRP A 482 -12.22 -15.29 -11.74
CA TRP A 482 -11.45 -16.50 -11.96
C TRP A 482 -12.34 -17.71 -12.22
N ALA A 483 -13.45 -17.84 -11.48
CA ALA A 483 -14.35 -18.98 -11.58
C ALA A 483 -15.10 -18.99 -12.92
N GLN A 484 -15.39 -17.82 -13.50
CA GLN A 484 -16.02 -17.62 -14.82
C GLN A 484 -17.25 -18.51 -15.06
N VAL A 485 -18.03 -18.73 -14.00
CA VAL A 485 -19.21 -19.60 -14.03
C VAL A 485 -20.36 -18.92 -14.79
N LYS A 486 -20.39 -17.59 -14.74
CA LYS A 486 -21.16 -16.68 -15.59
C LYS A 486 -20.22 -15.59 -16.12
N THR A 487 -20.72 -14.69 -16.97
CA THR A 487 -19.99 -13.45 -17.29
C THR A 487 -19.78 -12.66 -16.00
N PRO A 488 -18.53 -12.50 -15.53
CA PRO A 488 -18.27 -11.80 -14.29
C PRO A 488 -18.51 -10.30 -14.47
N ASP A 489 -18.89 -9.64 -13.40
CA ASP A 489 -19.14 -8.20 -13.38
C ASP A 489 -18.34 -7.50 -12.26
N TRP A 490 -18.64 -6.24 -12.00
CA TRP A 490 -17.97 -5.40 -10.98
C TRP A 490 -18.98 -4.90 -9.94
N LEU A 491 -20.07 -5.65 -9.77
CA LEU A 491 -21.13 -5.41 -8.82
C LEU A 491 -21.08 -6.50 -7.75
N ILE A 492 -21.22 -6.09 -6.50
CA ILE A 492 -21.28 -7.04 -5.38
C ILE A 492 -22.73 -7.52 -5.22
N ALA A 493 -22.93 -8.82 -5.09
CA ALA A 493 -24.20 -9.51 -4.91
C ALA A 493 -25.21 -9.34 -6.07
N SER A 494 -24.74 -9.20 -7.31
CA SER A 494 -25.58 -8.92 -8.48
C SER A 494 -26.54 -10.07 -8.84
N GLU A 495 -26.21 -11.30 -8.48
CA GLU A 495 -27.10 -12.45 -8.62
C GLU A 495 -28.27 -12.46 -7.62
N VAL A 496 -28.11 -11.79 -6.47
CA VAL A 496 -29.11 -11.78 -5.40
C VAL A 496 -30.04 -10.58 -5.56
N ILE A 497 -29.46 -9.42 -5.86
CA ILE A 497 -30.12 -8.12 -5.96
C ILE A 497 -29.77 -7.53 -7.32
N LEU A 498 -30.78 -7.10 -8.07
CA LEU A 498 -30.56 -6.47 -9.38
C LEU A 498 -29.71 -5.19 -9.19
N GLY A 499 -28.70 -5.00 -10.03
CA GLY A 499 -27.74 -3.88 -9.85
C GLY A 499 -26.77 -4.02 -8.67
N GLY A 500 -26.85 -5.10 -7.88
CA GLY A 500 -25.98 -5.39 -6.74
C GLY A 500 -26.25 -4.54 -5.50
N ILE A 501 -25.41 -4.66 -4.48
CA ILE A 501 -25.40 -3.81 -3.28
C ILE A 501 -24.35 -2.71 -3.33
N ARG A 502 -23.25 -2.94 -4.08
CA ARG A 502 -22.15 -2.00 -4.31
C ARG A 502 -21.65 -2.14 -5.75
N ASN A 503 -21.11 -1.05 -6.30
CA ASN A 503 -20.58 -1.02 -7.66
C ASN A 503 -19.12 -0.54 -7.64
N MET A 504 -18.17 -1.45 -7.86
CA MET A 504 -16.74 -1.13 -7.85
C MET A 504 -16.33 -0.27 -9.05
N LYS A 505 -17.01 -0.42 -10.19
CA LYS A 505 -16.72 0.37 -11.40
C LYS A 505 -17.26 1.79 -11.31
N SER A 506 -18.40 1.99 -10.66
CA SER A 506 -19.08 3.28 -10.59
C SER A 506 -19.80 3.46 -9.23
N PRO A 507 -19.03 3.70 -8.13
CA PRO A 507 -19.56 3.78 -6.76
C PRO A 507 -20.72 4.76 -6.54
N LYS A 508 -20.75 5.86 -7.32
CA LYS A 508 -21.77 6.91 -7.25
C LYS A 508 -23.11 6.52 -7.86
N THR A 509 -23.18 5.38 -8.55
CA THR A 509 -24.42 4.89 -9.16
C THR A 509 -25.29 4.31 -8.07
N LEU A 510 -26.58 4.64 -8.07
CA LEU A 510 -27.53 3.98 -7.19
C LEU A 510 -27.58 2.49 -7.54
N THR A 511 -27.47 1.67 -6.51
CA THR A 511 -27.82 0.25 -6.55
C THR A 511 -29.30 0.09 -6.16
N ASP A 512 -29.85 -1.12 -6.26
CA ASP A 512 -31.21 -1.40 -5.81
C ASP A 512 -31.40 -1.22 -4.28
N THR A 513 -30.32 -0.93 -3.54
CA THR A 513 -30.39 -0.56 -2.12
C THR A 513 -30.45 0.95 -1.89
N GLU A 514 -30.55 1.77 -2.96
CA GLU A 514 -30.56 3.23 -2.95
C GLU A 514 -29.33 3.91 -2.32
N ARG A 515 -28.24 3.17 -2.06
CA ARG A 515 -27.02 3.69 -1.45
C ARG A 515 -25.96 4.02 -2.50
N LYS A 516 -25.35 5.20 -2.38
CA LYS A 516 -24.17 5.62 -3.17
C LYS A 516 -22.93 5.56 -2.30
N GLY A 517 -21.80 5.22 -2.90
CA GLY A 517 -20.48 5.29 -2.27
C GLY A 517 -19.55 6.28 -2.96
N PRO A 518 -18.54 6.80 -2.24
CA PRO A 518 -17.45 7.59 -2.80
C PRO A 518 -16.58 6.79 -3.77
N ASN A 519 -16.11 7.43 -4.83
CA ASN A 519 -15.06 6.89 -5.70
C ASN A 519 -13.72 7.62 -5.54
N THR A 520 -13.70 8.67 -4.71
CA THR A 520 -12.55 9.52 -4.41
C THR A 520 -12.44 9.59 -2.87
N TYR A 521 -11.25 9.38 -2.33
CA TYR A 521 -10.93 9.55 -0.91
C TYR A 521 -11.28 10.97 -0.47
N GLU A 522 -12.02 11.13 0.63
CA GLU A 522 -12.54 12.43 1.11
C GLU A 522 -13.38 13.22 0.09
N GLY A 523 -13.89 12.55 -0.95
CA GLY A 523 -14.69 13.14 -2.02
C GLY A 523 -16.21 13.13 -1.75
N GLU A 524 -16.99 13.21 -2.83
CA GLU A 524 -18.45 13.18 -2.74
C GLU A 524 -18.93 11.82 -2.19
N PHE A 525 -19.88 11.85 -1.25
CA PHE A 525 -20.41 10.70 -0.49
C PHE A 525 -19.47 10.09 0.54
N TRP A 526 -18.26 10.65 0.74
CA TRP A 526 -17.38 10.21 1.82
C TRP A 526 -17.98 10.51 3.20
N ILE A 527 -17.89 9.54 4.10
CA ILE A 527 -18.25 9.71 5.51
C ILE A 527 -16.99 10.11 6.28
N ASP A 528 -16.98 11.33 6.82
CA ASP A 528 -15.89 11.80 7.66
C ASP A 528 -15.82 10.95 8.93
N THR A 529 -14.64 10.36 9.17
CA THR A 529 -14.38 9.51 10.33
C THR A 529 -13.81 10.30 11.51
N ASN A 530 -13.42 11.57 11.30
CA ASN A 530 -12.85 12.42 12.33
C ASN A 530 -13.86 12.73 13.44
N GLY A 531 -13.55 12.26 14.65
CA GLY A 531 -14.43 12.41 15.81
C GLY A 531 -15.66 11.50 15.79
N CYS A 532 -15.76 10.58 14.82
CA CYS A 532 -16.83 9.60 14.78
C CYS A 532 -16.68 8.55 15.88
N VAL A 533 -17.81 8.18 16.50
CA VAL A 533 -17.89 7.09 17.48
C VAL A 533 -18.58 5.91 16.77
N PRO A 534 -17.91 4.76 16.56
CA PRO A 534 -18.48 3.62 15.84
C PRO A 534 -19.71 3.03 16.54
N SER A 535 -20.69 2.63 15.73
CA SER A 535 -21.92 1.94 16.13
C SER A 535 -22.55 1.27 14.91
N GLU A 536 -23.39 0.25 15.13
CA GLU A 536 -24.16 -0.38 14.05
C GLU A 536 -25.03 0.64 13.27
N GLU A 537 -25.52 1.68 13.94
CA GLU A 537 -26.42 2.70 13.39
C GLU A 537 -25.73 3.61 12.37
N ASN A 538 -24.42 3.82 12.53
CA ASN A 538 -23.60 4.65 11.65
C ASN A 538 -22.61 3.83 10.82
N ASP A 539 -22.90 2.53 10.64
CA ASP A 539 -22.08 1.64 9.82
C ASP A 539 -20.62 1.60 10.30
N ASP A 540 -20.43 1.60 11.62
CA ASP A 540 -19.13 1.67 12.29
C ASP A 540 -18.22 2.78 11.76
N CYS A 541 -18.82 3.96 11.54
CA CYS A 541 -18.23 5.13 10.88
C CYS A 541 -18.02 4.95 9.36
N GLY A 542 -19.02 4.37 8.69
CA GLY A 542 -19.12 4.30 7.24
C GLY A 542 -18.24 3.25 6.58
N GLU A 543 -18.00 2.10 7.21
CA GLU A 543 -17.11 1.06 6.68
C GLU A 543 -17.56 0.55 5.30
N HIS A 544 -18.86 0.24 5.11
CA HIS A 544 -19.37 -0.25 3.83
C HIS A 544 -19.52 0.86 2.78
N ILE A 545 -19.60 2.12 3.21
CA ILE A 545 -19.70 3.28 2.32
C ILE A 545 -18.30 3.64 1.81
N ASN A 546 -17.39 3.98 2.71
CA ASN A 546 -16.03 4.42 2.37
C ASN A 546 -15.20 3.32 1.70
N SER A 547 -15.52 2.03 1.90
CA SER A 547 -14.85 0.90 1.23
C SER A 547 -14.88 0.99 -0.29
N THR A 548 -15.91 1.65 -0.85
CA THR A 548 -16.08 1.78 -2.29
C THR A 548 -14.94 2.58 -2.96
N VAL A 549 -14.19 3.41 -2.23
CA VAL A 549 -12.95 4.03 -2.73
C VAL A 549 -11.89 2.97 -3.01
N ALA A 550 -11.66 2.06 -2.06
CA ALA A 550 -10.67 1.00 -2.18
C ALA A 550 -11.10 -0.01 -3.27
N SER A 551 -12.37 -0.39 -3.30
CA SER A 551 -12.93 -1.25 -4.33
C SER A 551 -12.84 -0.62 -5.73
N HIS A 552 -13.06 0.69 -5.85
CA HIS A 552 -12.90 1.42 -7.11
C HIS A 552 -11.44 1.52 -7.56
N TRP A 553 -10.52 1.74 -6.61
CA TRP A 553 -9.09 1.67 -6.88
C TRP A 553 -8.70 0.33 -7.51
N PHE A 554 -9.21 -0.77 -6.97
CA PHE A 554 -8.93 -2.11 -7.49
C PHE A 554 -9.50 -2.35 -8.89
N TYR A 555 -10.69 -1.82 -9.18
CA TYR A 555 -11.26 -1.81 -10.54
C TYR A 555 -10.33 -1.06 -11.51
N LEU A 556 -9.94 0.18 -11.19
CA LEU A 556 -9.06 1.00 -12.02
C LEU A 556 -7.68 0.36 -12.20
N LEU A 557 -7.15 -0.27 -11.15
CA LEU A 557 -5.90 -1.01 -11.23
C LEU A 557 -6.02 -2.22 -12.16
N SER A 558 -7.16 -2.93 -12.13
CA SER A 558 -7.38 -4.16 -12.89
C SER A 558 -7.64 -3.89 -14.37
N GLU A 559 -8.58 -2.99 -14.67
CA GLU A 559 -9.07 -2.72 -16.03
C GLU A 559 -8.41 -1.51 -16.68
N GLY A 560 -8.06 -0.51 -15.87
CA GLY A 560 -7.76 0.84 -16.34
C GLY A 560 -9.00 1.72 -16.38
N GLY A 561 -8.84 2.95 -16.84
CA GLY A 561 -9.90 3.95 -16.86
C GLY A 561 -9.38 5.36 -17.08
N LYS A 562 -10.27 6.26 -17.47
CA LYS A 562 -9.95 7.68 -17.64
C LYS A 562 -11.08 8.53 -17.08
N GLY A 563 -10.74 9.68 -16.52
CA GLY A 563 -11.73 10.58 -15.93
C GLY A 563 -11.08 11.70 -15.14
N THR A 564 -11.89 12.35 -14.32
CA THR A 564 -11.47 13.36 -13.35
C THR A 564 -12.13 13.00 -12.04
N ASN A 565 -11.36 12.91 -10.96
CA ASN A 565 -11.89 12.60 -9.63
C ASN A 565 -12.48 13.86 -8.95
N ASP A 566 -12.97 13.71 -7.73
CA ASP A 566 -13.65 14.80 -7.01
C ASP A 566 -12.72 15.94 -6.62
N HIS A 567 -11.42 15.65 -6.47
CA HIS A 567 -10.34 16.62 -6.24
C HIS A 567 -9.91 17.37 -7.51
N LYS A 568 -10.66 17.23 -8.61
CA LYS A 568 -10.37 17.84 -9.92
C LYS A 568 -9.07 17.35 -10.56
N GLN A 569 -8.61 16.16 -10.18
CA GLN A 569 -7.40 15.53 -10.73
C GLN A 569 -7.76 14.66 -11.94
N PRO A 570 -7.32 15.01 -13.16
CA PRO A 570 -7.55 14.20 -14.35
C PRO A 570 -6.60 13.01 -14.37
N TYR A 571 -7.10 11.81 -14.67
CA TYR A 571 -6.30 10.59 -14.77
C TYR A 571 -6.59 9.81 -16.06
N ASN A 572 -5.59 9.08 -16.54
CA ASN A 572 -5.72 8.18 -17.69
C ASN A 572 -4.83 6.94 -17.53
N ILE A 573 -5.44 5.84 -17.10
CA ILE A 573 -4.82 4.52 -17.00
C ILE A 573 -5.27 3.73 -18.23
N GLU A 574 -4.50 3.80 -19.32
CA GLU A 574 -4.87 3.22 -20.62
C GLU A 574 -5.21 1.73 -20.55
N LYS A 575 -4.49 0.99 -19.69
CA LYS A 575 -4.70 -0.42 -19.43
C LYS A 575 -4.28 -0.74 -18.00
N GLY A 576 -5.15 -1.43 -17.26
CA GLY A 576 -4.82 -1.95 -15.94
C GLY A 576 -3.77 -3.07 -15.97
N ILE A 577 -3.37 -3.57 -14.81
CA ILE A 577 -2.43 -4.70 -14.68
C ILE A 577 -3.12 -6.07 -14.84
N GLY A 578 -4.45 -6.09 -14.92
CA GLY A 578 -5.27 -7.29 -14.93
C GLY A 578 -5.57 -7.80 -13.52
N ILE A 579 -6.80 -8.28 -13.32
CA ILE A 579 -7.34 -8.63 -12.00
C ILE A 579 -6.53 -9.70 -11.25
N GLN A 580 -5.94 -10.67 -11.95
CA GLN A 580 -5.12 -11.72 -11.31
C GLN A 580 -3.85 -11.14 -10.65
N LYS A 581 -3.16 -10.21 -11.34
CA LYS A 581 -1.98 -9.52 -10.77
C LYS A 581 -2.40 -8.61 -9.62
N ALA A 582 -3.52 -7.90 -9.78
CA ALA A 582 -4.06 -7.03 -8.74
C ALA A 582 -4.43 -7.82 -7.47
N ALA A 583 -5.15 -8.95 -7.60
CA ALA A 583 -5.51 -9.82 -6.48
C ALA A 583 -4.27 -10.35 -5.74
N LYS A 584 -3.24 -10.77 -6.49
CA LYS A 584 -1.97 -11.22 -5.89
C LYS A 584 -1.24 -10.08 -5.16
N LEU A 585 -1.27 -8.86 -5.70
CA LEU A 585 -0.71 -7.68 -5.06
C LEU A 585 -1.42 -7.37 -3.74
N VAL A 586 -2.76 -7.32 -3.73
CA VAL A 586 -3.57 -7.07 -2.53
C VAL A 586 -3.31 -8.15 -1.48
N TYR A 587 -3.35 -9.43 -1.88
CA TYR A 587 -3.05 -10.56 -1.00
C TYR A 587 -1.67 -10.45 -0.35
N GLN A 588 -0.63 -10.15 -1.12
CA GLN A 588 0.73 -10.01 -0.57
C GLN A 588 0.86 -8.79 0.34
N THR A 589 0.10 -7.73 0.08
CA THR A 589 0.12 -6.50 0.87
C THR A 589 -0.43 -6.74 2.28
N LEU A 590 -1.43 -7.62 2.46
CA LEU A 590 -2.04 -7.94 3.77
C LEU A 590 -1.02 -8.28 4.87
N PHE A 591 0.07 -8.95 4.50
CA PHE A 591 1.11 -9.35 5.44
C PHE A 591 1.94 -8.18 5.96
N SER A 592 1.84 -6.99 5.37
CA SER A 592 2.53 -5.77 5.81
C SER A 592 1.61 -4.77 6.54
N LEU A 593 0.31 -5.06 6.63
CA LEU A 593 -0.68 -4.18 7.27
C LEU A 593 -0.84 -4.44 8.77
N THR A 594 -1.34 -3.44 9.49
CA THR A 594 -1.66 -3.46 10.93
C THR A 594 -3.15 -3.12 11.17
N PRO A 595 -3.72 -3.25 12.37
CA PRO A 595 -5.16 -3.09 12.61
C PRO A 595 -5.60 -1.64 12.39
N TYR A 596 -4.67 -0.69 12.46
CA TYR A 596 -4.90 0.75 12.33
C TYR A 596 -4.53 1.28 10.93
N THR A 597 -4.36 0.39 9.95
CA THR A 597 -4.08 0.80 8.57
C THR A 597 -5.22 1.69 8.08
N ASN A 598 -4.86 2.86 7.56
CA ASN A 598 -5.74 3.83 6.89
C ASN A 598 -5.44 3.82 5.38
N PHE A 599 -6.17 4.60 4.58
CA PHE A 599 -6.03 4.58 3.12
C PHE A 599 -4.61 4.91 2.64
N GLU A 600 -3.97 5.92 3.24
CA GLU A 600 -2.59 6.32 2.92
C GLU A 600 -1.59 5.17 3.17
N ARG A 601 -1.65 4.53 4.34
CA ARG A 601 -0.78 3.39 4.66
C ARG A 601 -1.03 2.18 3.76
N PHE A 602 -2.27 1.94 3.37
CA PHE A 602 -2.57 0.89 2.41
C PHE A 602 -2.01 1.22 1.02
N ALA A 603 -2.06 2.49 0.60
CA ALA A 603 -1.46 2.94 -0.64
C ALA A 603 0.08 2.79 -0.64
N GLU A 604 0.74 3.17 0.45
CA GLU A 604 2.17 2.91 0.67
C GLU A 604 2.52 1.43 0.56
N ALA A 605 1.80 0.59 1.32
CA ALA A 605 2.09 -0.83 1.41
C ALA A 605 1.87 -1.54 0.06
N THR A 606 0.83 -1.17 -0.69
CA THR A 606 0.60 -1.72 -2.04
C THR A 606 1.67 -1.25 -3.04
N VAL A 607 2.11 0.01 -2.97
CA VAL A 607 3.24 0.49 -3.78
C VAL A 607 4.52 -0.29 -3.47
N LYS A 608 4.88 -0.44 -2.19
CA LYS A 608 6.07 -1.19 -1.79
C LYS A 608 6.01 -2.65 -2.21
N THR A 609 4.82 -3.26 -2.11
CA THR A 609 4.61 -4.63 -2.57
C THR A 609 4.75 -4.72 -4.10
N ALA A 610 4.24 -3.75 -4.85
CA ALA A 610 4.37 -3.70 -6.31
C ALA A 610 5.84 -3.53 -6.76
N GLU A 611 6.60 -2.66 -6.10
CA GLU A 611 8.02 -2.46 -6.35
C GLU A 611 8.82 -3.77 -6.20
N GLN A 612 8.40 -4.64 -5.28
CA GLN A 612 9.04 -5.94 -5.07
C GLN A 612 8.56 -7.01 -6.06
N MET A 613 7.27 -7.00 -6.40
CA MET A 613 6.68 -7.98 -7.31
C MET A 613 7.11 -7.76 -8.76
N PHE A 614 7.21 -6.49 -9.17
CA PHE A 614 7.37 -6.10 -10.57
C PHE A 614 8.66 -5.33 -10.82
N GLY A 615 9.23 -4.70 -9.80
CA GLY A 615 10.35 -3.77 -9.92
C GLY A 615 9.90 -2.32 -9.78
N LYS A 616 10.78 -1.47 -9.23
CA LYS A 616 10.47 -0.07 -8.93
C LYS A 616 10.03 0.76 -10.15
N CYS A 617 10.66 0.53 -11.29
CA CYS A 617 10.37 1.23 -12.55
C CYS A 617 9.42 0.47 -13.49
N ALA A 618 8.80 -0.62 -13.00
CA ALA A 618 7.89 -1.41 -13.83
C ALA A 618 6.61 -0.65 -14.16
N THR A 619 6.04 -0.96 -15.32
CA THR A 619 4.75 -0.39 -15.74
C THR A 619 3.65 -0.75 -14.76
N GLU A 620 3.66 -1.96 -14.20
CA GLU A 620 2.71 -2.38 -13.16
C GLU A 620 2.81 -1.52 -11.90
N THR A 621 4.02 -1.26 -11.41
CA THR A 621 4.25 -0.40 -10.24
C THR A 621 3.75 1.03 -10.48
N HIS A 622 4.00 1.57 -11.68
CA HIS A 622 3.48 2.88 -12.06
C HIS A 622 1.95 2.88 -12.12
N ARG A 623 1.29 1.81 -12.61
CA ARG A 623 -0.18 1.69 -12.62
C ARG A 623 -0.79 1.61 -11.22
N VAL A 624 -0.12 0.95 -10.27
CA VAL A 624 -0.52 0.94 -8.84
C VAL A 624 -0.56 2.37 -8.29
N LYS A 625 0.50 3.14 -8.54
CA LYS A 625 0.58 4.54 -8.13
C LYS A 625 -0.49 5.39 -8.81
N HIS A 626 -0.70 5.18 -10.11
CA HIS A 626 -1.64 5.99 -10.89
C HIS A 626 -3.11 5.69 -10.53
N ALA A 627 -3.43 4.47 -10.13
CA ALA A 627 -4.74 4.12 -9.58
C ALA A 627 -5.00 4.82 -8.24
N TRP A 628 -4.00 4.93 -7.36
CA TRP A 628 -4.14 5.67 -6.08
C TRP A 628 -4.35 7.17 -6.29
N TYR A 629 -3.66 7.75 -7.26
CA TYR A 629 -3.92 9.11 -7.73
C TYR A 629 -5.35 9.26 -8.29
N ALA A 630 -5.80 8.30 -9.10
CA ALA A 630 -7.14 8.35 -9.69
C ALA A 630 -8.27 8.34 -8.64
N VAL A 631 -8.06 7.69 -7.49
CA VAL A 631 -9.01 7.72 -6.36
C VAL A 631 -8.71 8.80 -5.32
N GLY A 632 -7.78 9.71 -5.58
CA GLY A 632 -7.55 10.90 -4.76
C GLY A 632 -6.78 10.67 -3.44
N VAL A 633 -6.18 9.49 -3.23
CA VAL A 633 -5.30 9.26 -2.06
C VAL A 633 -3.92 9.88 -2.30
N PHE A 634 -3.42 9.84 -3.53
CA PHE A 634 -2.23 10.60 -3.90
C PHE A 634 -2.65 11.94 -4.50
N GLU A 635 -2.05 13.02 -4.01
CA GLU A 635 -2.34 14.38 -4.49
C GLU A 635 -1.73 14.65 -5.88
N ASP A 636 -0.57 14.05 -6.15
CA ASP A 636 0.20 14.26 -7.37
C ASP A 636 0.13 13.06 -8.32
N ALA A 637 0.06 13.35 -9.62
CA ALA A 637 0.16 12.31 -10.64
C ALA A 637 1.55 11.68 -10.58
N PRO A 638 1.68 10.34 -10.53
CA PRO A 638 2.99 9.71 -10.49
C PRO A 638 3.74 9.98 -11.80
N ALA A 639 5.00 10.40 -11.68
CA ALA A 639 5.88 10.45 -12.84
C ALA A 639 6.16 9.04 -13.40
N ARG A 640 6.58 8.96 -14.66
CA ARG A 640 7.20 7.75 -15.21
C ARG A 640 8.64 7.68 -14.74
N CYS A 641 9.12 6.47 -14.45
CA CYS A 641 10.54 6.24 -14.14
C CYS A 641 11.38 6.68 -15.32
N MET A 642 12.35 7.55 -15.05
CA MET A 642 13.34 7.98 -16.01
C MET A 642 14.70 7.65 -15.42
N ASP A 643 15.60 7.08 -16.23
CA ASP A 643 16.99 6.90 -15.83
C ASP A 643 17.80 8.14 -16.25
N LEU A 644 17.59 9.24 -15.54
CA LEU A 644 18.33 10.49 -15.74
C LEU A 644 19.24 10.71 -14.54
N THR A 645 20.50 11.01 -14.81
CA THR A 645 21.45 11.44 -13.79
C THR A 645 21.97 12.82 -14.13
N PHE A 646 21.77 13.80 -13.24
CA PHE A 646 22.34 15.14 -13.38
C PHE A 646 22.59 15.77 -12.01
N ASP A 647 23.58 16.66 -11.96
CA ASP A 647 23.91 17.48 -10.80
C ASP A 647 23.85 18.95 -11.24
N TRP A 648 23.15 19.77 -10.47
CA TRP A 648 23.10 21.21 -10.69
C TRP A 648 23.18 21.96 -9.37
N THR A 649 23.95 23.05 -9.34
CA THR A 649 24.09 23.93 -8.18
C THR A 649 23.59 25.33 -8.54
N TYR A 650 22.71 25.87 -7.71
CA TYR A 650 22.19 27.23 -7.80
C TYR A 650 22.64 28.02 -6.57
N ASP A 651 23.41 29.08 -6.79
CA ASP A 651 23.94 29.98 -5.76
C ASP A 651 23.35 31.38 -5.95
N PRO A 652 22.21 31.70 -5.32
CA PRO A 652 21.60 33.03 -5.40
C PRO A 652 22.37 34.09 -4.57
N GLU A 653 23.10 33.69 -3.52
CA GLU A 653 23.83 34.57 -2.59
C GLU A 653 25.12 33.88 -2.08
N PRO A 654 26.11 34.60 -1.51
CA PRO A 654 27.41 34.05 -1.09
C PRO A 654 27.36 32.93 -0.02
N ASP A 655 26.24 32.81 0.69
CA ASP A 655 26.02 31.89 1.82
C ASP A 655 24.85 30.91 1.60
N LYS A 656 24.12 31.04 0.49
CA LYS A 656 22.98 30.16 0.12
C LYS A 656 23.36 29.37 -1.14
N ALA A 657 23.45 28.06 -0.97
CA ALA A 657 23.72 27.13 -2.04
C ALA A 657 22.63 26.05 -2.06
N ILE A 658 21.99 25.84 -3.21
CA ILE A 658 21.07 24.72 -3.43
C ILE A 658 21.67 23.79 -4.47
N ARG A 659 22.07 22.58 -4.05
CA ARG A 659 22.51 21.52 -4.94
C ARG A 659 21.38 20.52 -5.16
N PHE A 660 21.07 20.25 -6.41
CA PHE A 660 20.17 19.18 -6.81
C PHE A 660 20.99 18.03 -7.40
N TYR A 661 20.83 16.85 -6.83
CA TYR A 661 21.38 15.60 -7.33
C TYR A 661 20.24 14.70 -7.75
N VAL A 662 20.13 14.43 -9.05
CA VAL A 662 19.20 13.45 -9.58
C VAL A 662 20.01 12.25 -10.03
N LYS A 663 19.68 11.06 -9.54
CA LYS A 663 20.30 9.79 -9.92
C LYS A 663 19.24 8.74 -10.13
N GLY A 664 19.04 8.36 -11.39
CA GLY A 664 17.91 7.53 -11.77
C GLY A 664 16.63 8.20 -11.29
N ASP A 665 15.80 7.47 -10.55
CA ASP A 665 14.55 8.00 -9.99
C ASP A 665 14.70 8.78 -8.68
N SER A 666 15.89 8.92 -8.10
CA SER A 666 16.07 9.64 -6.84
C SER A 666 16.46 11.09 -7.11
N ILE A 667 15.72 12.04 -6.54
CA ILE A 667 16.04 13.46 -6.44
C ILE A 667 16.51 13.71 -5.02
N VAL A 668 17.63 14.38 -4.88
CA VAL A 668 18.14 14.87 -3.62
C VAL A 668 18.38 16.36 -3.79
N SER A 669 17.72 17.21 -3.00
CA SER A 669 18.13 18.61 -2.90
C SER A 669 18.90 18.82 -1.60
N VAL A 670 19.92 19.65 -1.64
CA VAL A 670 20.70 20.07 -0.47
C VAL A 670 20.72 21.59 -0.50
N ALA A 671 20.00 22.23 0.40
CA ALA A 671 19.98 23.67 0.58
C ALA A 671 20.76 24.07 1.83
N ARG A 672 21.62 25.08 1.70
CA ARG A 672 22.23 25.79 2.83
C ARG A 672 21.32 26.95 3.24
N THR A 673 20.96 26.99 4.52
CA THR A 673 20.16 28.07 5.14
C THR A 673 20.98 28.74 6.24
N GLU A 674 20.52 29.88 6.76
CA GLU A 674 21.16 30.58 7.88
C GLU A 674 21.17 29.73 9.17
N GLU A 675 20.17 28.87 9.36
CA GLU A 675 20.01 28.01 10.54
C GLU A 675 20.71 26.65 10.39
N GLY A 676 21.17 26.28 9.19
CA GLY A 676 21.86 25.01 8.94
C GLY A 676 21.61 24.39 7.57
N TRP A 677 21.76 23.06 7.46
CA TRP A 677 21.60 22.34 6.19
C TRP A 677 20.23 21.66 6.11
N VAL A 678 19.55 21.82 4.97
CA VAL A 678 18.31 21.10 4.67
C VAL A 678 18.57 20.19 3.48
N LYS A 679 18.36 18.90 3.65
CA LYS A 679 18.48 17.89 2.60
C LYS A 679 17.13 17.25 2.35
N THR A 680 16.59 17.43 1.16
CA THR A 680 15.41 16.69 0.73
C THR A 680 15.84 15.47 -0.06
N TYR A 681 15.18 14.35 0.16
CA TYR A 681 15.29 13.14 -0.61
C TYR A 681 13.89 12.77 -1.09
N SER A 682 13.71 12.69 -2.38
CA SER A 682 12.45 12.27 -2.97
C SER A 682 12.73 11.40 -4.18
N GLU A 683 12.12 10.23 -4.25
CA GLU A 683 12.10 9.53 -5.52
C GLU A 683 11.04 10.17 -6.42
N ARG A 684 11.35 10.45 -7.70
CA ARG A 684 10.43 10.99 -8.71
C ARG A 684 9.07 10.30 -8.67
N ASN A 685 9.11 8.98 -8.54
CA ASN A 685 7.94 8.12 -8.51
C ASN A 685 7.51 7.71 -7.10
N SER A 686 8.12 8.24 -6.04
CA SER A 686 7.58 8.08 -4.69
C SER A 686 6.38 9.02 -4.54
N ALA A 687 5.31 8.54 -3.91
CA ALA A 687 4.22 9.40 -3.46
C ALA A 687 4.64 10.29 -2.26
N PHE A 688 5.85 10.08 -1.74
CA PHE A 688 6.36 10.72 -0.53
C PHE A 688 7.73 11.37 -0.76
N MET A 689 7.99 12.44 -0.01
CA MET A 689 9.27 13.14 0.07
C MET A 689 9.77 13.11 1.52
N HIS A 690 11.03 12.78 1.70
CA HIS A 690 11.73 12.84 2.98
C HIS A 690 12.55 14.13 3.05
N ILE A 691 12.51 14.81 4.19
CA ILE A 691 13.26 16.03 4.47
C ILE A 691 14.07 15.79 5.72
N VAL A 692 15.36 16.08 5.64
CA VAL A 692 16.31 16.02 6.76
C VAL A 692 16.90 17.40 6.93
N SER A 693 16.63 18.07 8.04
CA SER A 693 17.28 19.33 8.40
C SER A 693 18.26 19.12 9.56
N LYS A 694 19.35 19.89 9.56
CA LYS A 694 20.34 19.91 10.63
C LYS A 694 20.64 21.36 11.00
N ASP A 695 20.26 21.74 12.21
CA ASP A 695 20.46 23.07 12.79
C ASP A 695 21.36 23.00 14.05
N GLU A 696 21.48 24.11 14.80
CA GLU A 696 22.23 24.18 16.06
C GLU A 696 21.62 23.29 17.17
N GLU A 697 20.35 22.89 17.06
CA GLU A 697 19.62 22.07 18.03
C GLU A 697 19.72 20.56 17.75
N GLY A 698 20.02 20.15 16.51
CA GLY A 698 20.23 18.75 16.13
C GLY A 698 19.79 18.40 14.72
N VAL A 699 19.54 17.11 14.46
CA VAL A 699 19.00 16.61 13.17
C VAL A 699 17.50 16.35 13.33
N LYS A 700 16.69 16.94 12.44
CA LYS A 700 15.23 16.78 12.36
C LYS A 700 14.87 16.09 11.04
N ASN A 701 13.98 15.10 11.07
CA ASN A 701 13.52 14.35 9.90
C ASN A 701 12.01 14.53 9.75
N LEU A 702 11.51 14.63 8.52
CA LEU A 702 10.10 14.80 8.20
C LEU A 702 9.77 14.03 6.91
N THR A 703 8.65 13.30 6.88
CA THR A 703 8.16 12.64 5.67
C THR A 703 6.80 13.22 5.32
N LEU A 704 6.64 13.72 4.09
CA LEU A 704 5.41 14.37 3.63
C LEU A 704 4.90 13.73 2.34
N PRO A 705 3.58 13.69 2.10
CA PRO A 705 3.02 13.49 0.77
C PRO A 705 3.67 14.46 -0.21
N LYS A 706 4.01 13.97 -1.39
CA LYS A 706 4.75 14.73 -2.37
C LYS A 706 3.80 15.73 -3.06
N ASN A 707 4.09 17.02 -2.95
CA ASN A 707 3.42 18.14 -3.63
C ASN A 707 4.35 18.84 -4.64
N TRP A 708 5.09 18.05 -5.43
CA TRP A 708 6.27 18.51 -6.18
C TRP A 708 5.98 19.68 -7.12
N ALA A 709 4.72 19.84 -7.56
CA ALA A 709 4.28 20.93 -8.41
C ALA A 709 4.24 22.29 -7.68
N GLY A 710 3.66 22.39 -6.47
CA GLY A 710 3.41 23.68 -5.83
C GLY A 710 4.67 24.47 -5.49
N THR A 711 5.75 23.82 -5.06
CA THR A 711 6.94 24.56 -4.57
C THR A 711 7.88 24.99 -5.69
N ILE A 712 7.92 24.27 -6.83
CA ILE A 712 8.76 24.65 -7.98
C ILE A 712 8.00 25.59 -8.92
N TYR A 713 6.70 25.34 -9.18
CA TYR A 713 5.88 26.26 -9.98
C TYR A 713 5.61 27.57 -9.24
N ASN A 714 5.22 27.56 -7.95
CA ASN A 714 4.93 28.81 -7.24
C ASN A 714 6.20 29.63 -7.01
N LYS A 715 7.39 29.02 -6.83
CA LYS A 715 8.64 29.80 -6.80
C LYS A 715 8.94 30.38 -8.18
N MET A 716 8.81 29.62 -9.26
CA MET A 716 9.11 30.16 -10.60
C MET A 716 8.14 31.28 -11.00
N GLU A 717 6.85 31.17 -10.68
CA GLU A 717 5.84 32.22 -10.89
C GLU A 717 5.97 33.40 -9.90
N GLU A 718 6.44 33.20 -8.67
CA GLU A 718 6.70 34.30 -7.71
C GLU A 718 7.92 35.14 -8.09
N ILE A 719 8.94 34.53 -8.70
CA ILE A 719 10.22 35.21 -9.00
C ILE A 719 10.21 35.81 -10.42
N GLU A 720 9.34 35.35 -11.33
CA GLU A 720 9.24 35.86 -12.72
C GLU A 720 8.91 37.37 -12.80
N PRO A 721 7.93 37.92 -12.04
CA PRO A 721 7.67 39.36 -12.03
C PRO A 721 8.83 40.16 -11.42
N VAL A 722 9.48 39.63 -10.37
CA VAL A 722 10.62 40.26 -9.70
C VAL A 722 11.85 40.29 -10.61
N MET A 723 12.05 39.23 -11.42
CA MET A 723 13.12 39.15 -12.41
C MET A 723 12.87 40.06 -13.62
N GLU A 724 11.61 40.26 -14.04
CA GLU A 724 11.27 41.23 -15.07
C GLU A 724 11.46 42.68 -14.57
N GLU A 725 11.06 42.98 -13.34
CA GLU A 725 11.22 44.31 -12.71
C GLU A 725 12.70 44.67 -12.48
N MET A 726 13.52 43.71 -12.03
CA MET A 726 14.99 43.90 -11.90
C MET A 726 15.71 44.07 -13.24
N ASN A 727 15.14 43.53 -14.34
CA ASN A 727 15.72 43.65 -15.68
C ASN A 727 15.28 44.95 -16.36
N GLU A 728 14.11 45.50 -16.03
CA GLU A 728 13.69 46.85 -16.43
C GLU A 728 14.37 47.97 -15.62
N GLU A 729 14.74 47.75 -14.35
CA GLU A 729 15.57 48.70 -13.58
C GLU A 729 17.05 48.68 -13.99
N ALA A 730 17.53 47.58 -14.60
CA ALA A 730 18.91 47.42 -15.06
C ALA A 730 19.14 47.82 -16.53
N LEU A 731 18.07 48.01 -17.32
CA LEU A 731 18.06 48.50 -18.70
C LEU A 731 17.84 50.02 -18.75
#